data_AF-A0A0J9W238-F1
#
_entry.id   AF-A0A0J9W238-F1
#
_cell.length_a   1.000
_cell.length_b   1.000
_cell.length_c   1.000
_cell.angle_alpha   90.00
_cell.angle_beta   90.00
_cell.angle_gamma   90.00
#
_symmetry.space_group_name_H-M   'P 1'
#
loop_
_entity.id
_entity.type
_entity.pdbx_description
1 polymer ?
#
loop_
_entity_poly.entity_id
_entity_poly.type
_entity_poly.pdbx_seq_one_letter_code
_entity_poly.pdbx_strand_id
1 'polypeptide(L)'
;MEFVAYFAKTTETEESLSGSDAGSDAANISPAFVQPRLEDIINLQLAQQENENSAISNQTGFDISLLSSDPRHQSQWLRVTEWPRFLEPHKHELLQVAALVSLPNLDKSYEVGCPGSSDTLLSLLLDSLARVVARSRTSLQDGKLNAFDQHRLNSSIAGRSSRKPLLHNLKEETYKKYSRVLQHLMCYVFRLAWLKAGPKLHYRLTEGQAVAMVDAIGTAIEMSSGSGDGQDRDCFVELRKKLDDRCLVLMVSLPDHKLYGDVYDSIVVSFLAVMGIRQDAAYTNAQKLFEAAEFTPKLSALIKMGQLLVAERALLAVEFDEADVPTHALEEMQDRFMTKDSRSPISWSLKLRAYGKTVKDNTTSLGHIMWSDDNEVLSYKKMHFSMTGLRDLVSAEVEAAQSQLAELLLVPPDTEREKVVPQFSLRSIIDDPSESAPGWNFTCHLQNEVLHGHRRWILDRILKETFLRRDFFENEETAKWRLQTVGRYLSTVDTFLERLLLLVHITGGQPARGTELLCIQHSNPEDGSGGRRNIFVENGLVSFVTYYHKGYSITGTTKIIHRYLPREVGELLLYYLWLVVPFLGQISQLAKIPGFKQNSTPYLWGEFSIPRSLSLWDAKGQTLLKNYRQKRIAFPVFDQSSPSIFAPYFPDRNALRFSSTT
;
A
#
# COMPACT_ATOMS: atom_id res chain seq x y z
N MET A 1 -14.71 2.73 1.37
CA MET A 1 -15.73 1.66 1.49
C MET A 1 -15.33 0.59 2.52
N GLU A 2 -14.16 -0.05 2.45
CA GLU A 2 -13.77 -1.03 3.50
C GLU A 2 -13.68 -0.44 4.91
N PHE A 3 -13.24 0.82 5.04
CA PHE A 3 -13.19 1.52 6.33
C PHE A 3 -14.60 1.81 6.90
N VAL A 4 -15.56 2.15 6.03
CA VAL A 4 -16.97 2.41 6.41
C VAL A 4 -17.69 1.11 6.77
N ALA A 5 -17.42 0.02 6.04
CA ALA A 5 -17.99 -1.30 6.31
C ALA A 5 -17.50 -1.93 7.64
N TYR A 6 -16.36 -1.49 8.16
CA TYR A 6 -15.87 -1.90 9.48
C TYR A 6 -16.65 -1.23 10.61
N PHE A 7 -16.96 0.07 10.50
CA PHE A 7 -17.73 0.82 11.50
C PHE A 7 -19.23 0.51 11.48
N ALA A 8 -19.81 0.22 10.32
CA ALA A 8 -21.21 -0.20 10.21
C ALA A 8 -21.49 -1.57 10.87
N LYS A 9 -20.45 -2.40 11.11
CA LYS A 9 -20.60 -3.72 11.76
C LYS A 9 -20.67 -3.67 13.28
N THR A 10 -20.35 -2.54 13.90
CA THR A 10 -20.30 -2.41 15.37
C THR A 10 -21.63 -2.02 16.02
N THR A 11 -22.71 -1.84 15.26
CA THR A 11 -24.02 -1.36 15.75
C THR A 11 -25.13 -2.40 15.74
N GLU A 12 -24.86 -3.67 15.39
CA GLU A 12 -25.88 -4.73 15.39
C GLU A 12 -25.51 -5.86 16.36
N THR A 13 -26.01 -5.76 17.59
CA THR A 13 -26.23 -6.93 18.46
C THR A 13 -27.49 -6.75 19.29
N GLU A 14 -28.30 -7.81 19.27
CA GLU A 14 -29.46 -8.15 20.10
C GLU A 14 -30.85 -7.86 19.50
N GLU A 15 -31.46 -8.91 18.95
CA GLU A 15 -32.81 -9.31 19.34
C GLU A 15 -32.99 -10.82 19.14
N SER A 16 -33.11 -11.53 20.26
CA SER A 16 -33.45 -12.95 20.37
C SER A 16 -34.96 -13.13 20.33
N LEU A 17 -35.47 -14.05 19.51
CA LEU A 17 -36.84 -14.54 19.62
C LEU A 17 -36.85 -16.05 19.84
N SER A 18 -37.48 -16.42 20.96
CA SER A 18 -37.82 -17.74 21.45
C SER A 18 -38.85 -18.44 20.55
N GLY A 19 -38.64 -19.72 20.26
CA GLY A 19 -39.65 -20.61 19.68
C GLY A 19 -39.79 -21.87 20.54
N SER A 20 -40.93 -22.02 21.18
CA SER A 20 -41.35 -23.20 21.94
C SER A 20 -42.24 -24.12 21.08
N ASP A 21 -41.91 -25.40 21.16
CA ASP A 21 -42.77 -26.59 21.20
C ASP A 21 -43.69 -27.02 20.06
N ALA A 22 -43.68 -28.35 19.94
CA ALA A 22 -44.24 -29.20 18.92
C ALA A 22 -45.72 -29.55 19.16
N GLY A 23 -46.40 -29.95 18.08
CA GLY A 23 -47.70 -30.62 18.11
C GLY A 23 -48.04 -31.22 16.76
N SER A 24 -48.05 -32.55 16.71
CA SER A 24 -48.45 -33.40 15.59
C SER A 24 -49.91 -33.19 15.18
N ASP A 25 -50.23 -33.39 13.89
CA ASP A 25 -51.27 -34.35 13.51
C ASP A 25 -51.24 -34.66 12.00
N ALA A 26 -51.31 -35.96 11.70
CA ALA A 26 -51.36 -36.52 10.37
C ALA A 26 -52.83 -36.71 9.95
N ALA A 27 -53.17 -36.32 8.72
CA ALA A 27 -54.38 -36.81 8.05
C ALA A 27 -54.15 -36.95 6.53
N ASN A 28 -54.36 -38.17 6.07
CA ASN A 28 -54.31 -38.64 4.68
C ASN A 28 -55.31 -37.93 3.77
N ILE A 29 -54.85 -37.41 2.61
CA ILE A 29 -55.68 -37.27 1.40
C ILE A 29 -54.82 -37.62 0.17
N SER A 30 -55.27 -38.59 -0.63
CA SER A 30 -54.66 -39.05 -1.88
C SER A 30 -54.92 -38.07 -3.05
N PRO A 31 -54.10 -38.07 -4.11
CA PRO A 31 -53.96 -36.94 -5.02
C PRO A 31 -54.96 -36.97 -6.18
N ALA A 32 -55.60 -35.82 -6.44
CA ALA A 32 -56.22 -35.55 -7.73
C ALA A 32 -55.12 -35.16 -8.72
N PHE A 33 -54.98 -35.90 -9.82
CA PHE A 33 -54.09 -35.58 -10.93
C PHE A 33 -54.53 -34.27 -11.58
N VAL A 34 -53.86 -33.17 -11.23
CA VAL A 34 -53.95 -31.89 -11.93
C VAL A 34 -53.00 -31.96 -13.11
N GLN A 35 -53.50 -31.77 -14.33
CA GLN A 35 -52.64 -31.63 -15.52
C GLN A 35 -51.67 -30.47 -15.30
N PRO A 36 -50.35 -30.65 -15.55
CA PRO A 36 -49.36 -29.62 -15.32
C PRO A 36 -49.69 -28.39 -16.18
N ARG A 37 -49.62 -27.20 -15.58
CA ARG A 37 -49.84 -25.95 -16.31
C ARG A 37 -48.73 -25.80 -17.36
N LEU A 38 -48.99 -25.09 -18.45
CA LEU A 38 -48.00 -24.88 -19.52
C LEU A 38 -46.66 -24.35 -18.98
N GLU A 39 -46.68 -23.52 -17.94
CA GLU A 39 -45.49 -23.05 -17.22
C GLU A 39 -44.69 -24.18 -16.57
N ASP A 40 -45.36 -25.17 -15.97
CA ASP A 40 -44.69 -26.33 -15.36
C ASP A 40 -44.00 -27.18 -16.44
N ILE A 41 -44.63 -27.33 -17.61
CA ILE A 41 -44.06 -28.06 -18.75
C ILE A 41 -42.85 -27.31 -19.31
N ILE A 42 -42.93 -25.98 -19.45
CA ILE A 42 -41.82 -25.14 -19.92
C ILE A 42 -40.66 -25.19 -18.93
N ASN A 43 -40.93 -25.08 -17.62
CA ASN A 43 -39.90 -25.17 -16.58
C ASN A 43 -39.26 -26.57 -16.56
N LEU A 44 -40.04 -27.62 -16.80
CA LEU A 44 -39.50 -28.98 -16.90
C LEU A 44 -38.62 -29.15 -18.15
N GLN A 45 -39.01 -28.56 -19.28
CA GLN A 45 -38.23 -28.58 -20.53
C GLN A 45 -36.93 -27.78 -20.38
N LEU A 46 -36.96 -26.62 -19.72
CA LEU A 46 -35.77 -25.84 -19.39
C LEU A 46 -34.85 -26.61 -18.43
N ALA A 47 -35.40 -27.24 -17.38
CA ALA A 47 -34.63 -28.07 -16.45
C ALA A 47 -34.03 -29.32 -17.12
N GLN A 48 -34.73 -29.92 -18.09
CA GLN A 48 -34.20 -31.02 -18.89
C GLN A 48 -33.07 -30.56 -19.81
N GLN A 49 -33.21 -29.41 -20.48
CA GLN A 49 -32.11 -28.83 -21.28
C GLN A 49 -30.92 -28.41 -20.43
N GLU A 50 -31.13 -27.84 -19.25
CA GLU A 50 -30.04 -27.50 -18.32
C GLU A 50 -29.31 -28.75 -17.83
N ASN A 51 -30.04 -29.84 -17.55
CA ASN A 51 -29.44 -31.12 -17.18
C ASN A 51 -28.71 -31.79 -18.35
N GLU A 52 -29.23 -31.72 -19.57
CA GLU A 52 -28.55 -32.22 -20.77
C GLU A 52 -27.28 -31.40 -21.08
N ASN A 53 -27.33 -30.06 -20.98
CA ASN A 53 -26.15 -29.20 -21.12
C ASN A 53 -25.12 -29.47 -20.01
N SER A 54 -25.56 -29.73 -18.78
CA SER A 54 -24.70 -30.12 -17.67
C SER A 54 -24.09 -31.52 -17.87
N ALA A 55 -24.82 -32.46 -18.49
CA ALA A 55 -24.33 -33.79 -18.83
C ALA A 55 -23.33 -33.77 -20.01
N ILE A 56 -23.57 -32.92 -21.02
CA ILE A 56 -22.65 -32.70 -22.15
C ILE A 56 -21.37 -31.99 -21.69
N SER A 57 -21.47 -31.04 -20.74
CA SER A 57 -20.33 -30.40 -20.06
C SER A 57 -19.47 -31.39 -19.27
N ASN A 58 -20.03 -32.52 -18.82
CA ASN A 58 -19.31 -33.52 -18.03
C ASN A 58 -18.67 -34.63 -18.88
N GLN A 59 -19.07 -34.80 -20.16
CA GLN A 59 -18.54 -35.82 -21.06
C GLN A 59 -17.54 -35.30 -22.09
N THR A 60 -17.47 -33.98 -22.32
CA THR A 60 -16.42 -33.36 -23.12
C THR A 60 -15.29 -32.93 -22.19
N GLY A 61 -14.12 -33.57 -22.27
CA GLY A 61 -12.94 -33.09 -21.56
C GLY A 61 -12.75 -31.61 -21.91
N PHE A 62 -12.79 -30.73 -20.89
CA PHE A 62 -12.69 -29.28 -21.05
C PHE A 62 -11.74 -28.90 -22.17
N ASP A 63 -12.25 -28.44 -23.32
CA ASP A 63 -11.40 -27.90 -24.36
C ASP A 63 -10.80 -26.60 -23.81
N ILE A 64 -9.54 -26.66 -23.38
CA ILE A 64 -8.86 -25.55 -22.71
C ILE A 64 -8.48 -24.54 -23.79
N SER A 65 -9.44 -23.72 -24.21
CA SER A 65 -9.16 -22.60 -25.10
C SER A 65 -8.53 -21.47 -24.29
N LEU A 66 -7.27 -21.12 -24.61
CA LEU A 66 -6.56 -19.98 -23.99
C LEU A 66 -7.05 -18.61 -24.52
N LEU A 67 -7.77 -18.62 -25.64
CA LEU A 67 -8.40 -17.45 -26.25
C LEU A 67 -9.87 -17.71 -26.53
N SER A 68 -10.68 -16.65 -26.55
CA SER A 68 -12.04 -16.76 -27.10
C SER A 68 -11.96 -17.07 -28.61
N SER A 69 -12.82 -17.97 -29.07
CA SER A 69 -13.02 -18.24 -30.50
C SER A 69 -13.59 -17.03 -31.25
N ASP A 70 -14.27 -16.13 -30.54
CA ASP A 70 -14.74 -14.86 -31.10
C ASP A 70 -13.65 -13.78 -30.98
N PRO A 71 -13.14 -13.24 -32.11
CA PRO A 71 -12.13 -12.18 -32.11
C PRO A 71 -12.52 -10.92 -31.31
N ARG A 72 -13.82 -10.64 -31.17
CA ARG A 72 -14.33 -9.47 -30.43
C ARG A 72 -14.17 -9.61 -28.91
N HIS A 73 -14.10 -10.85 -28.43
CA HIS A 73 -13.94 -11.18 -27.01
C HIS A 73 -12.49 -11.56 -26.66
N GLN A 74 -11.55 -11.44 -27.60
CA GLN A 74 -10.14 -11.67 -27.35
C GLN A 74 -9.51 -10.49 -26.62
N SER A 75 -8.87 -10.76 -25.48
CA SER A 75 -8.10 -9.77 -24.75
C SER A 75 -6.97 -9.20 -25.62
N GLN A 76 -7.00 -7.89 -25.86
CA GLN A 76 -5.92 -7.21 -26.61
C GLN A 76 -4.57 -7.33 -25.90
N TRP A 77 -4.58 -7.50 -24.58
CA TRP A 77 -3.40 -7.80 -23.78
C TRP A 77 -2.80 -9.14 -24.19
N LEU A 78 -3.61 -10.21 -24.21
CA LEU A 78 -3.16 -11.55 -24.57
C LEU A 78 -2.71 -11.65 -26.05
N ARG A 79 -3.27 -10.83 -26.93
CA ARG A 79 -2.80 -10.71 -28.33
C ARG A 79 -1.42 -10.10 -28.43
N VAL A 80 -1.15 -9.02 -27.69
CA VAL A 80 0.15 -8.32 -27.73
C VAL A 80 1.24 -9.12 -27.00
N THR A 81 0.89 -9.79 -25.91
CA THR A 81 1.86 -10.65 -25.22
C THR A 81 2.15 -11.93 -25.99
N GLU A 82 1.21 -12.40 -26.82
CA GLU A 82 1.27 -13.70 -27.50
C GLU A 82 1.37 -14.90 -26.55
N TRP A 83 1.04 -14.74 -25.26
CA TRP A 83 1.06 -15.85 -24.30
C TRP A 83 0.23 -17.05 -24.75
N PRO A 84 -0.97 -16.88 -25.32
CA PRO A 84 -1.73 -18.02 -25.83
C PRO A 84 -0.98 -18.79 -26.90
N ARG A 85 -0.36 -18.11 -27.89
CA ARG A 85 0.44 -18.76 -28.94
C ARG A 85 1.58 -19.59 -28.35
N PHE A 86 2.26 -19.04 -27.36
CA PHE A 86 3.41 -19.69 -26.72
C PHE A 86 3.01 -20.88 -25.82
N LEU A 87 1.89 -20.77 -25.11
CA LEU A 87 1.43 -21.77 -24.14
C LEU A 87 0.46 -22.80 -24.72
N GLU A 88 -0.09 -22.58 -25.91
CA GLU A 88 -1.03 -23.49 -26.58
C GLU A 88 -0.51 -24.94 -26.66
N PRO A 89 0.76 -25.21 -27.00
CA PRO A 89 1.29 -26.58 -27.03
C PRO A 89 1.21 -27.30 -25.66
N HIS A 90 1.12 -26.55 -24.57
CA HIS A 90 1.13 -27.03 -23.19
C HIS A 90 -0.20 -26.77 -22.46
N LYS A 91 -1.30 -26.51 -23.19
CA LYS A 91 -2.60 -26.12 -22.62
C LYS A 91 -3.19 -27.14 -21.64
N HIS A 92 -2.87 -28.42 -21.81
CA HIS A 92 -3.34 -29.51 -20.94
C HIS A 92 -2.47 -29.70 -19.68
N GLU A 93 -1.29 -29.06 -19.63
CA GLU A 93 -0.32 -29.19 -18.54
C GLU A 93 0.07 -27.84 -17.91
N LEU A 94 -0.79 -26.82 -18.05
CA LEU A 94 -0.56 -25.46 -17.54
C LEU A 94 -0.20 -25.41 -16.06
N LEU A 95 -0.71 -26.33 -15.23
CA LEU A 95 -0.36 -26.42 -13.81
C LEU A 95 1.10 -26.83 -13.62
N GLN A 96 1.61 -27.76 -14.44
CA GLN A 96 3.01 -28.19 -14.42
C GLN A 96 3.93 -27.09 -14.95
N VAL A 97 3.51 -26.39 -16.02
CA VAL A 97 4.19 -25.20 -16.53
C VAL A 97 4.27 -24.12 -15.44
N ALA A 98 3.16 -23.82 -14.77
CA ALA A 98 3.10 -22.83 -13.69
C ALA A 98 3.90 -23.25 -12.45
N ALA A 99 4.12 -24.55 -12.22
CA ALA A 99 4.95 -25.04 -11.14
C ALA A 99 6.44 -24.72 -11.33
N LEU A 100 6.91 -24.47 -12.57
CA LEU A 100 8.31 -24.12 -12.85
C LEU A 100 8.75 -22.84 -12.14
N VAL A 101 7.85 -21.88 -11.95
CA VAL A 101 8.15 -20.62 -11.25
C VAL A 101 7.97 -20.70 -9.74
N SER A 102 7.29 -21.73 -9.20
CA SER A 102 6.88 -21.78 -7.79
C SER A 102 8.06 -21.79 -6.82
N LEU A 103 7.99 -21.00 -5.75
CA LEU A 103 9.02 -21.03 -4.70
C LEU A 103 8.99 -22.37 -3.94
N PRO A 104 10.13 -22.85 -3.42
CA PRO A 104 10.18 -24.00 -2.52
C PRO A 104 9.31 -23.76 -1.26
N ASN A 105 8.62 -24.80 -0.77
CA ASN A 105 7.87 -24.74 0.49
C ASN A 105 8.83 -24.87 1.68
N LEU A 106 9.05 -23.77 2.42
CA LEU A 106 9.89 -23.80 3.63
C LEU A 106 9.34 -24.71 4.75
N ASP A 107 8.04 -24.98 4.80
CA ASP A 107 7.46 -25.80 5.88
C ASP A 107 7.74 -27.31 5.74
N LYS A 108 8.21 -27.78 4.58
CA LYS A 108 8.55 -29.20 4.34
C LYS A 108 10.05 -29.50 4.31
N SER A 109 10.91 -28.49 4.48
CA SER A 109 12.37 -28.65 4.42
C SER A 109 13.03 -29.12 5.73
N TYR A 110 12.26 -29.66 6.68
CA TYR A 110 12.80 -30.31 7.89
C TYR A 110 13.19 -31.77 7.68
N GLU A 111 13.02 -32.32 6.47
CA GLU A 111 13.79 -33.49 6.07
C GLU A 111 15.15 -33.01 5.55
N VAL A 112 16.20 -33.34 6.29
CA VAL A 112 17.60 -33.10 5.94
C VAL A 112 17.87 -33.73 4.59
N GLY A 113 17.76 -32.95 3.52
CA GLY A 113 18.10 -33.38 2.17
C GLY A 113 19.58 -33.74 2.10
N CYS A 114 19.93 -34.75 1.30
CA CYS A 114 21.33 -35.07 1.04
C CYS A 114 22.08 -33.82 0.52
N PRO A 115 23.30 -33.53 1.00
CA PRO A 115 24.15 -32.48 0.43
C PRO A 115 24.25 -32.63 -1.09
N GLY A 116 23.97 -31.56 -1.84
CA GLY A 116 23.94 -31.58 -3.30
C GLY A 116 22.58 -31.93 -3.94
N SER A 117 21.49 -32.07 -3.16
CA SER A 117 20.14 -32.20 -3.75
C SER A 117 19.75 -30.94 -4.54
N SER A 118 18.91 -31.10 -5.58
CA SER A 118 18.45 -29.99 -6.41
C SER A 118 17.78 -28.88 -5.60
N ASP A 119 17.06 -29.23 -4.55
CA ASP A 119 16.39 -28.27 -3.66
C ASP A 119 17.38 -27.49 -2.79
N THR A 120 18.45 -28.13 -2.33
CA THR A 120 19.52 -27.47 -1.56
C THR A 120 20.24 -26.43 -2.43
N LEU A 121 20.60 -26.80 -3.66
CA LEU A 121 21.25 -25.89 -4.61
C LEU A 121 20.35 -24.69 -4.95
N LEU A 122 19.06 -24.94 -5.19
CA LEU A 122 18.11 -23.87 -5.44
C LEU A 122 17.97 -22.94 -4.22
N SER A 123 17.94 -23.48 -3.00
CA SER A 123 17.91 -22.68 -1.77
C SER A 123 19.15 -21.79 -1.64
N LEU A 124 20.35 -22.33 -1.89
CA LEU A 124 21.59 -21.55 -1.86
C LEU A 124 21.58 -20.39 -2.86
N LEU A 125 21.08 -20.62 -4.08
CA LEU A 125 20.95 -19.59 -5.11
C LEU A 125 19.91 -18.53 -4.72
N LEU A 126 18.78 -18.93 -4.13
CA LEU A 126 17.74 -18.00 -3.66
C LEU A 126 18.23 -17.14 -2.48
N ASP A 127 18.99 -17.72 -1.55
CA ASP A 127 19.60 -17.01 -0.44
C ASP A 127 20.69 -16.05 -0.93
N SER A 128 21.49 -16.48 -1.90
CA SER A 128 22.48 -15.64 -2.56
C SER A 128 21.83 -14.46 -3.27
N LEU A 129 20.77 -14.68 -4.03
CA LEU A 129 20.00 -13.62 -4.68
C LEU A 129 19.42 -12.62 -3.66
N ALA A 130 18.92 -13.10 -2.52
CA ALA A 130 18.42 -12.23 -1.46
C ALA A 130 19.54 -11.33 -0.88
N ARG A 131 20.74 -11.88 -0.66
CA ARG A 131 21.92 -11.13 -0.22
C ARG A 131 22.37 -10.11 -1.26
N VAL A 132 22.41 -10.48 -2.55
CA VAL A 132 22.77 -9.56 -3.65
C VAL A 132 21.81 -8.38 -3.72
N VAL A 133 20.49 -8.61 -3.58
CA VAL A 133 19.51 -7.51 -3.57
C VAL A 133 19.69 -6.61 -2.35
N ALA A 134 19.97 -7.18 -1.17
CA ALA A 134 20.28 -6.41 0.03
C ALA A 134 21.56 -5.58 -0.14
N ARG A 135 22.63 -6.18 -0.68
CA ARG A 135 23.91 -5.53 -0.99
C ARG A 135 23.71 -4.36 -1.95
N SER A 136 22.96 -4.57 -3.04
CA SER A 136 22.62 -3.53 -4.03
C SER A 136 21.90 -2.33 -3.39
N ARG A 137 21.02 -2.59 -2.41
CA ARG A 137 20.30 -1.53 -1.68
C ARG A 137 21.25 -0.76 -0.77
N THR A 138 22.07 -1.44 0.01
CA THR A 138 23.05 -0.81 0.90
C THR A 138 24.05 0.03 0.09
N SER A 139 24.60 -0.50 -1.01
CA SER A 139 25.52 0.23 -1.89
C SER A 139 24.94 1.57 -2.38
N LEU A 140 23.65 1.61 -2.73
CA LEU A 140 22.98 2.85 -3.15
C LEU A 140 22.71 3.81 -1.98
N GLN A 141 22.38 3.28 -0.80
CA GLN A 141 22.16 4.07 0.41
C GLN A 141 23.46 4.71 0.92
N ASP A 142 24.57 3.99 0.81
CA ASP A 142 25.91 4.46 1.16
C ASP A 142 26.48 5.45 0.14
N GLY A 143 25.77 5.71 -0.95
CA GLY A 143 26.19 6.67 -1.98
C GLY A 143 27.34 6.18 -2.85
N LYS A 144 27.58 4.86 -2.96
CA LYS A 144 28.64 4.29 -3.82
C LYS A 144 28.48 4.63 -5.31
N LEU A 145 27.24 4.92 -5.73
CA LEU A 145 26.94 5.49 -7.04
C LEU A 145 26.44 6.93 -6.87
N ASN A 146 27.06 7.85 -7.61
CA ASN A 146 26.78 9.28 -7.46
C ASN A 146 25.41 9.65 -8.05
N ALA A 147 25.01 10.92 -7.90
CA ALA A 147 23.73 11.40 -8.42
C ALA A 147 23.60 11.19 -9.95
N PHE A 148 24.66 11.43 -10.74
CA PHE A 148 24.63 11.27 -12.18
C PHE A 148 24.35 9.81 -12.58
N ASP A 149 25.02 8.85 -11.93
CA ASP A 149 24.81 7.41 -12.15
C ASP A 149 23.36 7.02 -11.83
N GLN A 150 22.82 7.50 -10.71
CA GLN A 150 21.45 7.21 -10.32
C GLN A 150 20.43 7.80 -11.29
N HIS A 151 20.68 9.00 -11.82
CA HIS A 151 19.86 9.63 -12.85
C HIS A 151 19.93 8.88 -14.18
N ARG A 152 21.13 8.41 -14.55
CA ARG A 152 21.36 7.57 -15.73
C ARG A 152 20.56 6.28 -15.61
N LEU A 153 20.75 5.54 -14.53
CA LEU A 153 20.11 4.24 -14.26
C LEU A 153 18.59 4.30 -14.25
N ASN A 154 18.01 5.41 -13.79
CA ASN A 154 16.56 5.61 -13.78
C ASN A 154 15.99 5.94 -15.17
N SER A 155 16.83 6.29 -16.14
CA SER A 155 16.41 6.53 -17.52
C SER A 155 16.12 5.23 -18.25
N SER A 156 15.15 5.30 -19.15
CA SER A 156 14.81 4.22 -20.10
C SER A 156 15.11 4.62 -21.55
N ILE A 157 15.82 5.73 -21.75
CA ILE A 157 16.18 6.28 -23.05
C ILE A 157 17.69 6.25 -23.17
N ALA A 158 18.21 5.67 -24.25
CA ALA A 158 19.64 5.56 -24.50
C ALA A 158 20.29 6.94 -24.59
N GLY A 159 21.49 7.09 -24.03
CA GLY A 159 22.25 8.33 -24.05
C GLY A 159 21.63 9.50 -23.29
N ARG A 160 20.53 9.30 -22.53
CA ARG A 160 19.84 10.39 -21.81
C ARG A 160 19.64 10.04 -20.35
N SER A 161 19.94 10.97 -19.46
CA SER A 161 19.66 10.85 -18.03
C SER A 161 18.22 11.25 -17.69
N SER A 162 17.64 10.58 -16.71
CA SER A 162 16.35 10.96 -16.15
C SER A 162 16.50 12.30 -15.42
N ARG A 163 15.41 13.08 -15.31
CA ARG A 163 15.38 14.25 -14.43
C ARG A 163 15.46 13.89 -12.94
N LYS A 164 15.38 12.60 -12.61
CA LYS A 164 15.34 12.10 -11.22
C LYS A 164 16.30 10.95 -11.01
N PRO A 165 16.89 10.83 -9.81
CA PRO A 165 17.69 9.67 -9.46
C PRO A 165 16.81 8.43 -9.31
N LEU A 166 17.44 7.26 -9.27
CA LEU A 166 16.76 6.00 -9.02
C LEU A 166 16.18 6.01 -7.59
N LEU A 167 14.85 5.87 -7.48
CA LEU A 167 14.20 5.71 -6.17
C LEU A 167 14.55 4.37 -5.53
N HIS A 168 15.55 4.31 -4.66
CA HIS A 168 15.98 3.11 -3.94
C HIS A 168 15.45 3.05 -2.49
N ASN A 169 14.86 4.12 -1.97
CA ASN A 169 14.23 4.12 -0.64
C ASN A 169 12.78 3.61 -0.71
N LEU A 170 12.58 2.38 -1.19
CA LEU A 170 11.27 1.71 -1.18
C LEU A 170 10.99 1.11 0.20
N LYS A 171 9.70 0.95 0.54
CA LYS A 171 9.28 0.25 1.76
C LYS A 171 9.73 -1.21 1.74
N GLU A 172 10.03 -1.76 2.91
CA GLU A 172 10.50 -3.15 3.05
C GLU A 172 9.55 -4.17 2.38
N GLU A 173 8.24 -4.01 2.58
CA GLU A 173 7.23 -4.86 1.95
C GLU A 173 7.19 -4.74 0.42
N THR A 174 7.57 -3.57 -0.13
CA THR A 174 7.69 -3.40 -1.58
C THR A 174 8.93 -4.13 -2.09
N TYR A 175 10.05 -4.05 -1.37
CA TYR A 175 11.25 -4.82 -1.67
C TYR A 175 10.99 -6.31 -1.66
N LYS A 176 10.43 -6.86 -0.57
CA LYS A 176 10.04 -8.28 -0.50
C LYS A 176 9.19 -8.70 -1.69
N LYS A 177 8.17 -7.91 -2.04
CA LYS A 177 7.31 -8.19 -3.20
C LYS A 177 8.07 -8.16 -4.52
N TYR A 178 8.99 -7.22 -4.69
CA TYR A 178 9.74 -7.05 -5.93
C TYR A 178 10.82 -8.13 -6.10
N SER A 179 11.59 -8.40 -5.04
CA SER A 179 12.57 -9.49 -4.98
C SER A 179 11.92 -10.84 -5.27
N ARG A 180 10.66 -11.03 -4.84
CA ARG A 180 9.92 -12.26 -5.15
C ARG A 180 9.85 -12.54 -6.65
N VAL A 181 9.72 -11.53 -7.50
CA VAL A 181 9.70 -11.73 -8.97
C VAL A 181 11.02 -12.32 -9.47
N LEU A 182 12.15 -11.84 -8.95
CA LEU A 182 13.46 -12.40 -9.30
C LEU A 182 13.67 -13.81 -8.75
N GLN A 183 13.14 -14.11 -7.56
CA GLN A 183 13.18 -15.48 -7.01
C GLN A 183 12.41 -16.46 -7.90
N HIS A 184 11.23 -16.09 -8.39
CA HIS A 184 10.49 -16.92 -9.35
C HIS A 184 11.27 -17.09 -10.67
N LEU A 185 11.97 -16.04 -11.14
CA LEU A 185 12.84 -16.13 -12.32
C LEU A 185 14.01 -17.11 -12.07
N MET A 186 14.65 -17.06 -10.90
CA MET A 186 15.72 -18.00 -10.53
C MET A 186 15.20 -19.44 -10.49
N CYS A 187 14.04 -19.68 -9.87
CA CYS A 187 13.40 -21.00 -9.88
C CYS A 187 13.14 -21.50 -11.31
N TYR A 188 12.64 -20.61 -12.17
CA TYR A 188 12.34 -20.95 -13.56
C TYR A 188 13.60 -21.32 -14.35
N VAL A 189 14.65 -20.50 -14.27
CA VAL A 189 15.94 -20.77 -14.93
C VAL A 189 16.55 -22.06 -14.41
N PHE A 190 16.59 -22.25 -13.09
CA PHE A 190 17.15 -23.46 -12.49
C PHE A 190 16.37 -24.73 -12.90
N ARG A 191 15.04 -24.71 -12.86
CA ARG A 191 14.24 -25.91 -13.21
C ARG A 191 14.23 -26.19 -14.70
N LEU A 192 13.98 -25.18 -15.53
CA LEU A 192 13.82 -25.37 -16.97
C LEU A 192 15.16 -25.50 -17.69
N ALA A 193 16.14 -24.65 -17.35
CA ALA A 193 17.40 -24.56 -18.09
C ALA A 193 18.49 -25.47 -17.52
N TRP A 194 18.60 -25.60 -16.20
CA TRP A 194 19.60 -26.46 -15.56
C TRP A 194 19.11 -27.90 -15.38
N LEU A 195 18.01 -28.10 -14.64
CA LEU A 195 17.48 -29.45 -14.37
C LEU A 195 16.78 -30.09 -15.57
N LYS A 196 16.38 -29.28 -16.57
CA LYS A 196 15.50 -29.71 -17.68
C LYS A 196 14.21 -30.39 -17.18
N ALA A 197 13.68 -29.91 -16.05
CA ALA A 197 12.50 -30.47 -15.39
C ALA A 197 11.20 -29.88 -15.95
N GLY A 198 10.13 -30.68 -15.94
CA GLY A 198 8.79 -30.29 -16.36
C GLY A 198 8.60 -30.23 -17.89
N PRO A 199 7.52 -29.57 -18.36
CA PRO A 199 7.21 -29.43 -19.78
C PRO A 199 8.33 -28.72 -20.57
N LYS A 200 8.61 -29.22 -21.79
CA LYS A 200 9.65 -28.65 -22.67
C LYS A 200 9.16 -27.35 -23.33
N LEU A 201 9.36 -26.24 -22.64
CA LEU A 201 9.10 -24.90 -23.18
C LEU A 201 10.25 -24.43 -24.08
N HIS A 202 9.92 -23.64 -25.10
CA HIS A 202 10.92 -23.02 -25.99
C HIS A 202 11.69 -21.90 -25.27
N TYR A 203 13.02 -21.91 -25.44
CA TYR A 203 13.96 -20.85 -25.05
C TYR A 203 15.33 -21.10 -25.71
N ARG A 204 16.16 -20.06 -25.76
CA ARG A 204 17.56 -20.11 -26.17
C ARG A 204 18.41 -19.32 -25.17
N LEU A 205 19.47 -19.92 -24.65
CA LEU A 205 20.47 -19.19 -23.88
C LEU A 205 21.54 -18.63 -24.82
N THR A 206 21.99 -17.41 -24.55
CA THR A 206 23.23 -16.91 -25.16
C THR A 206 24.43 -17.61 -24.53
N GLU A 207 25.59 -17.54 -25.18
CA GLU A 207 26.84 -18.10 -24.63
C GLU A 207 27.16 -17.52 -23.25
N GLY A 208 27.08 -16.18 -23.10
CA GLY A 208 27.30 -15.52 -21.82
C GLY A 208 26.31 -15.96 -20.72
N GLN A 209 25.04 -16.20 -21.07
CA GLN A 209 24.04 -16.71 -20.13
C GLN A 209 24.33 -18.16 -19.70
N ALA A 210 24.76 -19.01 -20.64
CA ALA A 210 25.12 -20.39 -20.34
C ALA A 210 26.35 -20.46 -19.43
N VAL A 211 27.40 -19.67 -19.70
CA VAL A 211 28.61 -19.57 -18.87
C VAL A 211 28.27 -19.07 -17.48
N ALA A 212 27.54 -17.96 -17.36
CA ALA A 212 27.18 -17.40 -16.05
C ALA A 212 26.32 -18.38 -15.22
N MET A 213 25.47 -19.16 -15.88
CA MET A 213 24.66 -20.18 -15.21
C MET A 213 25.52 -21.34 -14.68
N VAL A 214 26.45 -21.84 -15.50
CA VAL A 214 27.39 -22.89 -15.08
C VAL A 214 28.25 -22.43 -13.91
N ASP A 215 28.78 -21.20 -13.96
CA ASP A 215 29.62 -20.65 -12.88
C ASP A 215 28.85 -20.52 -11.56
N ALA A 216 27.63 -19.97 -11.59
CA ALA A 216 26.83 -19.76 -10.40
C ALA A 216 26.41 -21.09 -9.76
N ILE A 217 25.96 -22.05 -10.57
CA ILE A 217 25.52 -23.36 -10.07
C ILE A 217 26.72 -24.20 -9.65
N GLY A 218 27.84 -24.15 -10.38
CA GLY A 218 29.10 -24.79 -9.99
C GLY A 218 29.58 -24.30 -8.63
N THR A 219 29.57 -22.99 -8.39
CA THR A 219 29.92 -22.40 -7.08
C THR A 219 28.93 -22.83 -5.98
N ALA A 220 27.64 -22.96 -6.29
CA ALA A 220 26.65 -23.48 -5.33
C ALA A 220 26.89 -24.96 -4.99
N ILE A 221 27.32 -25.77 -5.97
CA ILE A 221 27.72 -27.17 -5.76
C ILE A 221 28.95 -27.23 -4.84
N GLU A 222 30.00 -26.46 -5.14
CA GLU A 222 31.20 -26.32 -4.29
C GLU A 222 30.83 -25.99 -2.84
N MET A 223 29.90 -25.03 -2.65
CA MET A 223 29.43 -24.61 -1.33
C MET A 223 28.61 -25.69 -0.62
N SER A 224 27.80 -26.47 -1.35
CA SER A 224 27.01 -27.56 -0.78
C SER A 224 27.87 -28.75 -0.34
N SER A 225 28.96 -29.04 -1.07
CA SER A 225 29.88 -30.15 -0.77
C SER A 225 30.92 -29.79 0.30
N GLY A 226 31.22 -28.51 0.50
CA GLY A 226 32.21 -28.03 1.47
C GLY A 226 31.78 -28.05 2.94
N SER A 227 30.55 -28.45 3.27
CA SER A 227 29.98 -28.40 4.63
C SER A 227 30.49 -29.49 5.60
N GLY A 228 31.75 -29.93 5.44
CA GLY A 228 32.41 -30.92 6.30
C GLY A 228 33.11 -30.29 7.51
N ASP A 229 33.04 -30.98 8.65
CA ASP A 229 33.54 -30.57 9.97
C ASP A 229 35.04 -30.25 9.93
N GLY A 230 35.41 -28.96 9.98
CA GLY A 230 36.81 -28.49 9.99
C GLY A 230 37.17 -27.32 9.06
N GLN A 231 36.22 -26.68 8.36
CA GLN A 231 36.54 -25.55 7.48
C GLN A 231 36.92 -24.25 8.22
N ASP A 232 37.97 -23.60 7.72
CA ASP A 232 38.35 -22.24 8.07
C ASP A 232 37.20 -21.27 7.74
N ARG A 233 36.80 -20.47 8.73
CA ARG A 233 35.65 -19.55 8.64
C ARG A 233 35.82 -18.56 7.49
N ASP A 234 37.06 -18.16 7.22
CA ASP A 234 37.38 -17.18 6.18
C ASP A 234 37.18 -17.75 4.77
N CYS A 235 37.51 -19.03 4.55
CA CYS A 235 37.27 -19.73 3.29
C CYS A 235 35.77 -19.80 2.95
N PHE A 236 34.92 -20.07 3.93
CA PHE A 236 33.48 -20.13 3.74
C PHE A 236 32.86 -18.75 3.44
N VAL A 237 33.38 -17.68 4.06
CA VAL A 237 32.97 -16.30 3.77
C VAL A 237 33.34 -15.92 2.34
N GLU A 238 34.55 -16.26 1.88
CA GLU A 238 35.01 -15.98 0.53
C GLU A 238 34.20 -16.76 -0.52
N LEU A 239 33.94 -18.05 -0.28
CA LEU A 239 33.11 -18.87 -1.17
C LEU A 239 31.67 -18.34 -1.27
N ARG A 240 31.12 -17.85 -0.15
CA ARG A 240 29.81 -17.19 -0.13
C ARG A 240 29.83 -15.90 -0.94
N LYS A 241 30.87 -15.06 -0.81
CA LYS A 241 31.03 -13.84 -1.62
C LYS A 241 31.10 -14.19 -3.10
N LYS A 242 31.93 -15.18 -3.47
CA LYS A 242 32.05 -15.70 -4.84
C LYS A 242 30.70 -16.16 -5.40
N LEU A 243 29.90 -16.88 -4.60
CA LEU A 243 28.55 -17.29 -5.02
C LEU A 243 27.65 -16.08 -5.27
N ASP A 244 27.67 -15.08 -4.38
CA ASP A 244 26.88 -13.85 -4.52
C ASP A 244 27.28 -13.07 -5.79
N ASP A 245 28.57 -13.00 -6.10
CA ASP A 245 29.07 -12.33 -7.31
C ASP A 245 28.68 -13.09 -8.59
N ARG A 246 28.80 -14.43 -8.61
CA ARG A 246 28.34 -15.25 -9.76
C ARG A 246 26.82 -15.22 -9.92
N CYS A 247 26.07 -15.19 -8.82
CA CYS A 247 24.62 -15.04 -8.85
C CYS A 247 24.20 -13.68 -9.46
N LEU A 248 24.88 -12.60 -9.08
CA LEU A 248 24.67 -11.28 -9.68
C LEU A 248 24.95 -11.27 -11.18
N VAL A 249 26.10 -11.84 -11.60
CA VAL A 249 26.47 -11.94 -13.02
C VAL A 249 25.42 -12.74 -13.81
N LEU A 250 24.97 -13.89 -13.29
CA LEU A 250 23.89 -14.67 -13.89
C LEU A 250 22.62 -13.81 -14.06
N MET A 251 22.12 -13.20 -12.99
CA MET A 251 20.87 -12.45 -13.03
C MET A 251 20.90 -11.24 -13.96
N VAL A 252 22.05 -10.58 -14.11
CA VAL A 252 22.24 -9.46 -15.06
C VAL A 252 22.45 -9.95 -16.50
N SER A 253 22.99 -11.15 -16.71
CA SER A 253 23.12 -11.73 -18.06
C SER A 253 21.78 -12.14 -18.69
N LEU A 254 20.79 -12.52 -17.88
CA LEU A 254 19.46 -12.97 -18.36
C LEU A 254 18.72 -11.91 -19.21
N PRO A 255 18.62 -10.62 -18.78
CA PRO A 255 18.03 -9.58 -19.61
C PRO A 255 18.91 -9.15 -20.80
N ASP A 256 20.17 -9.56 -20.85
CA ASP A 256 21.08 -9.28 -21.97
C ASP A 256 20.90 -10.30 -23.11
N HIS A 257 19.75 -10.25 -23.76
CA HIS A 257 19.39 -11.10 -24.89
C HIS A 257 18.80 -10.24 -26.00
N LYS A 258 19.31 -10.36 -27.23
CA LYS A 258 18.78 -9.61 -28.38
C LYS A 258 17.59 -10.31 -29.02
N LEU A 259 16.43 -9.65 -29.00
CA LEU A 259 15.17 -10.16 -29.53
C LEU A 259 15.03 -9.81 -31.03
N TYR A 260 15.84 -10.43 -31.89
CA TYR A 260 15.76 -10.25 -33.36
C TYR A 260 14.79 -11.23 -34.04
N GLY A 261 14.59 -12.41 -33.45
CA GLY A 261 13.72 -13.47 -33.94
C GLY A 261 12.42 -13.55 -33.14
N ASP A 262 12.05 -14.76 -32.71
CA ASP A 262 10.91 -14.94 -31.81
C ASP A 262 11.26 -14.34 -30.44
N VAL A 263 10.40 -13.50 -29.89
CA VAL A 263 10.61 -12.88 -28.57
C VAL A 263 10.75 -13.93 -27.47
N TYR A 264 10.17 -15.12 -27.66
CA TYR A 264 10.26 -16.27 -26.76
C TYR A 264 11.60 -17.03 -26.85
N ASP A 265 12.51 -16.65 -27.75
CA ASP A 265 13.90 -17.12 -27.69
C ASP A 265 14.54 -16.71 -26.35
N SER A 266 14.12 -15.59 -25.75
CA SER A 266 14.61 -15.21 -24.42
C SER A 266 13.91 -15.98 -23.31
N ILE A 267 14.73 -16.60 -22.44
CA ILE A 267 14.26 -17.25 -21.21
C ILE A 267 13.51 -16.29 -20.27
N VAL A 268 13.81 -14.98 -20.30
CA VAL A 268 13.10 -13.98 -19.50
C VAL A 268 11.70 -13.72 -20.05
N VAL A 269 11.53 -13.67 -21.37
CA VAL A 269 10.21 -13.48 -21.99
C VAL A 269 9.35 -14.74 -21.83
N SER A 270 9.96 -15.91 -21.99
CA SER A 270 9.37 -17.22 -21.70
C SER A 270 8.91 -17.32 -20.23
N PHE A 271 9.75 -16.89 -19.29
CA PHE A 271 9.39 -16.75 -17.87
C PHE A 271 8.16 -15.85 -17.66
N LEU A 272 8.09 -14.70 -18.33
CA LEU A 272 6.96 -13.77 -18.17
C LEU A 272 5.63 -14.39 -18.63
N ALA A 273 5.63 -15.25 -19.65
CA ALA A 273 4.43 -15.99 -20.06
C ALA A 273 4.00 -17.02 -19.02
N VAL A 274 4.94 -17.79 -18.48
CA VAL A 274 4.66 -18.76 -17.42
C VAL A 274 4.15 -18.08 -16.14
N MET A 275 4.76 -16.96 -15.76
CA MET A 275 4.30 -16.14 -14.63
C MET A 275 2.92 -15.51 -14.89
N GLY A 276 2.49 -15.45 -16.15
CA GLY A 276 1.18 -15.01 -16.60
C GLY A 276 0.06 -16.00 -16.30
N ILE A 277 0.36 -17.25 -15.93
CA ILE A 277 -0.62 -18.29 -15.59
C ILE A 277 -1.20 -18.06 -14.19
N ARG A 278 -2.52 -18.14 -14.08
CA ARG A 278 -3.27 -18.03 -12.83
C ARG A 278 -3.39 -19.40 -12.16
N GLN A 279 -2.69 -19.57 -11.04
CA GLN A 279 -2.71 -20.82 -10.26
C GLN A 279 -4.04 -21.05 -9.51
N ASP A 280 -4.78 -19.97 -9.22
CA ASP A 280 -6.09 -19.99 -8.54
C ASP A 280 -7.24 -20.45 -9.45
N ALA A 281 -7.05 -20.46 -10.77
CA ALA A 281 -8.07 -20.80 -11.76
C ALA A 281 -8.15 -22.31 -12.08
N ALA A 282 -7.50 -23.18 -11.29
CA ALA A 282 -7.37 -24.61 -11.58
C ALA A 282 -8.71 -25.39 -11.63
N TYR A 283 -9.76 -24.87 -10.98
CA TYR A 283 -11.04 -25.58 -10.80
C TYR A 283 -12.27 -24.76 -11.22
N THR A 284 -12.08 -23.65 -11.94
CA THR A 284 -13.18 -22.76 -12.33
C THR A 284 -13.12 -22.45 -13.83
N ASN A 285 -14.25 -22.11 -14.44
CA ASN A 285 -14.33 -21.54 -15.79
C ASN A 285 -13.74 -20.12 -15.88
N ALA A 286 -12.93 -19.72 -14.89
CA ALA A 286 -12.30 -18.41 -14.84
C ALA A 286 -11.16 -18.31 -15.85
N GLN A 287 -10.82 -17.08 -16.19
CA GLN A 287 -9.70 -16.77 -17.07
C GLN A 287 -8.40 -17.35 -16.51
N LYS A 288 -7.70 -18.15 -17.32
CA LYS A 288 -6.49 -18.89 -16.91
C LYS A 288 -5.20 -18.05 -16.94
N LEU A 289 -5.24 -16.88 -17.56
CA LEU A 289 -4.10 -15.97 -17.71
C LEU A 289 -4.42 -14.61 -17.07
N PHE A 290 -3.39 -13.94 -16.55
CA PHE A 290 -3.52 -12.62 -15.94
C PHE A 290 -3.87 -11.54 -16.98
N GLU A 291 -4.73 -10.61 -16.58
CA GLU A 291 -5.00 -9.39 -17.35
C GLU A 291 -3.94 -8.31 -17.12
N ALA A 292 -3.90 -7.33 -18.02
CA ALA A 292 -2.92 -6.24 -17.99
C ALA A 292 -2.82 -5.54 -16.62
N ALA A 293 -3.97 -5.24 -16.00
CA ALA A 293 -4.02 -4.53 -14.72
C ALA A 293 -3.40 -5.33 -13.57
N GLU A 294 -3.48 -6.65 -13.60
CA GLU A 294 -2.95 -7.57 -12.59
C GLU A 294 -1.46 -7.87 -12.81
N PHE A 295 -1.01 -7.89 -14.07
CA PHE A 295 0.35 -8.29 -14.43
C PHE A 295 1.37 -7.13 -14.49
N THR A 296 0.95 -5.91 -14.85
CA THR A 296 1.83 -4.73 -14.92
C THR A 296 2.64 -4.43 -13.65
N PRO A 297 2.19 -4.74 -12.41
CA PRO A 297 3.04 -4.66 -11.22
C PRO A 297 4.23 -5.62 -11.23
N LYS A 298 4.11 -6.82 -11.82
CA LYS A 298 5.21 -7.80 -11.92
C LYS A 298 6.28 -7.32 -12.91
N LEU A 299 5.86 -6.75 -14.04
CA LEU A 299 6.77 -6.08 -14.97
C LEU A 299 7.52 -4.92 -14.30
N SER A 300 6.82 -4.13 -13.49
CA SER A 300 7.44 -3.02 -12.75
C SER A 300 8.49 -3.51 -11.75
N ALA A 301 8.23 -4.61 -11.05
CA ALA A 301 9.18 -5.25 -10.16
C ALA A 301 10.43 -5.74 -10.92
N LEU A 302 10.25 -6.46 -12.04
CA LEU A 302 11.36 -6.95 -12.85
C LEU A 302 12.27 -5.80 -13.32
N ILE A 303 11.69 -4.74 -13.88
CA ILE A 303 12.45 -3.57 -14.36
C ILE A 303 13.20 -2.90 -13.20
N LYS A 304 12.52 -2.70 -12.06
CA LYS A 304 13.11 -2.00 -10.91
C LYS A 304 14.24 -2.80 -10.27
N MET A 305 14.08 -4.12 -10.16
CA MET A 305 15.13 -4.98 -9.65
C MET A 305 16.28 -5.15 -10.64
N GLY A 306 15.98 -5.21 -11.94
CA GLY A 306 17.02 -5.16 -12.98
C GLY A 306 17.89 -3.90 -12.86
N GLN A 307 17.30 -2.72 -12.63
CA GLN A 307 18.06 -1.49 -12.37
C GLN A 307 18.96 -1.60 -11.14
N LEU A 308 18.47 -2.17 -10.03
CA LEU A 308 19.29 -2.36 -8.82
C LEU A 308 20.45 -3.34 -9.06
N LEU A 309 20.21 -4.44 -9.76
CA LEU A 309 21.26 -5.41 -10.06
C LEU A 309 22.31 -4.83 -11.03
N VAL A 310 21.89 -4.04 -12.02
CA VAL A 310 22.84 -3.35 -12.92
C VAL A 310 23.71 -2.34 -12.16
N ALA A 311 23.15 -1.61 -11.18
CA ALA A 311 23.94 -0.75 -10.30
C ALA A 311 25.04 -1.53 -9.58
N GLU A 312 24.69 -2.64 -8.95
CA GLU A 312 25.65 -3.46 -8.21
C GLU A 312 26.65 -4.15 -9.14
N ARG A 313 26.23 -4.58 -10.34
CA ARG A 313 27.12 -5.18 -11.33
C ARG A 313 28.13 -4.19 -11.89
N ALA A 314 27.78 -2.91 -11.96
CA ALA A 314 28.69 -1.85 -12.36
C ALA A 314 29.79 -1.61 -11.32
N LEU A 315 29.47 -1.74 -10.03
CA LEU A 315 30.48 -1.73 -8.96
C LEU A 315 31.38 -2.96 -9.03
N LEU A 316 30.78 -4.14 -9.24
CA LEU A 316 31.53 -5.39 -9.38
C LEU A 316 32.46 -5.40 -10.61
N ALA A 317 32.09 -4.71 -11.69
CA ALA A 317 32.93 -4.58 -12.88
C ALA A 317 34.28 -3.93 -12.56
N VAL A 318 34.30 -2.97 -11.64
CA VAL A 318 35.55 -2.32 -11.18
C VAL A 318 36.35 -3.27 -10.29
N GLU A 319 35.69 -4.03 -9.41
CA GLU A 319 36.37 -5.05 -8.59
C GLU A 319 37.03 -6.14 -9.45
N PHE A 320 36.46 -6.46 -10.61
CA PHE A 320 36.99 -7.44 -11.56
C PHE A 320 37.93 -6.86 -12.62
N ASP A 321 38.28 -5.56 -12.54
CA ASP A 321 39.13 -4.88 -13.53
C ASP A 321 38.56 -4.92 -14.97
N GLU A 322 37.23 -5.03 -15.09
CA GLU A 322 36.52 -4.98 -16.37
C GLU A 322 36.20 -3.53 -16.80
N ALA A 323 36.23 -2.58 -15.86
CA ALA A 323 36.00 -1.16 -16.09
C ALA A 323 36.75 -0.29 -15.08
N ASP A 324 37.29 0.85 -15.53
CA ASP A 324 38.02 1.78 -14.66
C ASP A 324 37.10 2.45 -13.61
N VAL A 325 35.85 2.74 -14.01
CA VAL A 325 34.87 3.44 -13.17
C VAL A 325 33.48 2.82 -13.34
N PRO A 326 32.64 2.81 -12.28
CA PRO A 326 31.32 2.19 -12.34
C PRO A 326 30.42 2.82 -13.42
N THR A 327 30.56 4.12 -13.68
CA THR A 327 29.77 4.85 -14.68
C THR A 327 29.91 4.24 -16.08
N HIS A 328 31.11 3.85 -16.51
CA HIS A 328 31.32 3.26 -17.84
C HIS A 328 30.59 1.92 -17.98
N ALA A 329 30.74 1.02 -17.00
CA ALA A 329 30.04 -0.26 -16.99
C ALA A 329 28.52 -0.09 -16.93
N LEU A 330 28.04 0.89 -16.13
CA LEU A 330 26.62 1.19 -16.02
C LEU A 330 26.03 1.69 -17.33
N GLU A 331 26.68 2.65 -17.99
CA GLU A 331 26.20 3.20 -19.26
C GLU A 331 26.19 2.16 -20.38
N GLU A 332 27.25 1.33 -20.46
CA GLU A 332 27.37 0.24 -21.41
C GLU A 332 26.23 -0.77 -21.25
N MET A 333 26.05 -1.33 -20.03
CA MET A 333 24.96 -2.25 -19.75
C MET A 333 23.58 -1.63 -19.97
N GLN A 334 23.41 -0.37 -19.58
CA GLN A 334 22.13 0.31 -19.72
C GLN A 334 21.74 0.45 -21.20
N ASP A 335 22.63 0.97 -22.03
CA ASP A 335 22.39 1.15 -23.46
C ASP A 335 22.22 -0.20 -24.17
N ARG A 336 22.96 -1.22 -23.73
CA ARG A 336 22.92 -2.57 -24.30
C ARG A 336 21.58 -3.28 -24.06
N PHE A 337 20.98 -3.19 -22.87
CA PHE A 337 19.76 -3.96 -22.58
C PHE A 337 18.73 -3.32 -21.64
N MET A 338 18.96 -2.15 -21.03
CA MET A 338 17.97 -1.54 -20.09
C MET A 338 17.11 -0.43 -20.72
N THR A 339 17.41 0.01 -21.94
CA THR A 339 16.67 1.09 -22.62
C THR A 339 15.49 0.57 -23.45
N LYS A 340 14.54 1.44 -23.79
CA LYS A 340 13.38 1.12 -24.64
C LYS A 340 13.75 0.65 -26.04
N ASP A 341 14.91 1.05 -26.54
CA ASP A 341 15.32 0.81 -27.93
C ASP A 341 16.30 -0.37 -28.07
N SER A 342 16.79 -0.92 -26.95
CA SER A 342 17.81 -1.97 -26.89
C SER A 342 17.43 -3.36 -27.48
N ARG A 343 16.16 -3.56 -27.87
CA ARG A 343 15.58 -4.85 -28.31
C ARG A 343 15.90 -6.01 -27.35
N SER A 344 15.75 -5.76 -26.05
CA SER A 344 15.96 -6.72 -24.98
C SER A 344 14.65 -7.16 -24.29
N PRO A 345 14.68 -8.19 -23.45
CA PRO A 345 13.58 -8.53 -22.53
C PRO A 345 13.12 -7.37 -21.64
N ILE A 346 14.02 -6.46 -21.24
CA ILE A 346 13.66 -5.27 -20.45
C ILE A 346 12.98 -4.22 -21.34
N SER A 347 13.45 -4.01 -22.58
CA SER A 347 12.74 -3.19 -23.58
C SER A 347 11.32 -3.72 -23.82
N TRP A 348 11.18 -5.04 -24.01
CA TRP A 348 9.87 -5.69 -24.16
C TRP A 348 8.98 -5.47 -22.92
N SER A 349 9.52 -5.68 -21.72
CA SER A 349 8.83 -5.45 -20.46
C SER A 349 8.40 -3.98 -20.28
N LEU A 350 9.23 -3.02 -20.69
CA LEU A 350 8.93 -1.58 -20.67
C LEU A 350 7.75 -1.26 -21.60
N LYS A 351 7.74 -1.82 -22.81
CA LYS A 351 6.66 -1.65 -23.80
C LYS A 351 5.37 -2.29 -23.32
N LEU A 352 5.41 -3.52 -22.84
CA LEU A 352 4.25 -4.21 -22.24
C LEU A 352 3.70 -3.46 -21.04
N ARG A 353 4.55 -2.92 -20.16
CA ARG A 353 4.10 -2.14 -19.01
C ARG A 353 3.39 -0.85 -19.43
N ALA A 354 3.92 -0.15 -20.45
CA ALA A 354 3.29 1.05 -20.98
C ALA A 354 1.95 0.72 -21.65
N TYR A 355 1.91 -0.33 -22.47
CA TYR A 355 0.69 -0.80 -23.12
C TYR A 355 -0.38 -1.24 -22.12
N GLY A 356 -0.01 -2.07 -21.13
CA GLY A 356 -0.94 -2.51 -20.10
C GLY A 356 -1.48 -1.38 -19.23
N LYS A 357 -0.71 -0.30 -19.06
CA LYS A 357 -1.22 0.94 -18.46
C LYS A 357 -2.27 1.60 -19.35
N THR A 358 -2.04 1.71 -20.66
CA THR A 358 -3.03 2.22 -21.62
C THR A 358 -4.31 1.38 -21.63
N VAL A 359 -4.19 0.04 -21.63
CA VAL A 359 -5.34 -0.88 -21.51
C VAL A 359 -6.12 -0.57 -20.24
N LYS A 360 -5.43 -0.50 -19.09
CA LYS A 360 -6.09 -0.18 -17.81
C LYS A 360 -6.78 1.20 -17.81
N ASP A 361 -6.16 2.20 -18.41
CA ASP A 361 -6.69 3.56 -18.42
C ASP A 361 -7.91 3.68 -19.39
N ASN A 362 -8.03 2.78 -20.39
CA ASN A 362 -9.07 2.81 -21.41
C ASN A 362 -10.13 1.69 -21.29
N THR A 363 -9.90 0.66 -20.47
CA THR A 363 -10.84 -0.45 -20.27
C THR A 363 -11.60 -0.27 -18.96
N THR A 364 -12.93 -0.24 -19.04
CA THR A 364 -13.81 -0.24 -17.87
C THR A 364 -13.57 -1.51 -17.06
N SER A 365 -13.12 -1.37 -15.81
CA SER A 365 -13.04 -2.52 -14.89
C SER A 365 -14.45 -3.07 -14.66
N LEU A 366 -14.60 -4.38 -14.43
CA LEU A 366 -15.89 -4.97 -14.05
C LEU A 366 -16.52 -4.14 -12.94
N GLY A 367 -17.72 -3.61 -13.20
CA GLY A 367 -18.42 -2.72 -12.30
C GLY A 367 -18.79 -3.47 -11.02
N HIS A 368 -18.17 -3.10 -9.90
CA HIS A 368 -18.60 -3.56 -8.58
C HIS A 368 -19.63 -2.62 -7.95
N ILE A 369 -20.00 -1.56 -8.66
CA ILE A 369 -20.86 -0.48 -8.20
C ILE A 369 -22.04 -0.40 -9.15
N MET A 370 -23.24 -0.50 -8.61
CA MET A 370 -24.50 -0.29 -9.33
C MET A 370 -25.34 0.74 -8.59
N TRP A 371 -26.01 1.61 -9.32
CA TRP A 371 -27.01 2.53 -8.79
C TRP A 371 -28.40 2.00 -9.12
N SER A 372 -29.35 2.17 -8.21
CA SER A 372 -30.78 2.06 -8.53
C SER A 372 -31.18 3.13 -9.55
N ASP A 373 -32.27 2.90 -10.28
CA ASP A 373 -32.74 3.81 -11.34
C ASP A 373 -33.08 5.22 -10.81
N ASP A 374 -33.46 5.33 -9.54
CA ASP A 374 -33.75 6.59 -8.85
C ASP A 374 -32.49 7.29 -8.29
N ASN A 375 -31.31 6.66 -8.39
CA ASN A 375 -30.05 7.08 -7.78
C ASN A 375 -30.05 7.19 -6.25
N GLU A 376 -31.01 6.56 -5.55
CA GLU A 376 -31.09 6.61 -4.08
C GLU A 376 -30.39 5.44 -3.40
N VAL A 377 -30.10 4.34 -4.10
CA VAL A 377 -29.45 3.15 -3.54
C VAL A 377 -28.18 2.79 -4.31
N LEU A 378 -27.06 2.80 -3.60
CA LEU A 378 -25.76 2.35 -4.07
C LEU A 378 -25.53 0.89 -3.66
N SER A 379 -25.31 0.01 -4.64
CA SER A 379 -24.94 -1.38 -4.43
C SER A 379 -23.44 -1.57 -4.66
N TYR A 380 -22.71 -2.05 -3.66
CA TYR A 380 -21.30 -2.44 -3.77
C TYR A 380 -21.11 -3.90 -3.37
N LYS A 381 -20.74 -4.75 -4.33
CA LYS A 381 -20.67 -6.21 -4.16
C LYS A 381 -21.99 -6.77 -3.61
N LYS A 382 -22.02 -7.18 -2.33
CA LYS A 382 -23.20 -7.73 -1.63
C LYS A 382 -23.83 -6.72 -0.64
N MET A 383 -23.36 -5.47 -0.64
CA MET A 383 -23.83 -4.43 0.27
C MET A 383 -24.68 -3.42 -0.48
N HIS A 384 -25.70 -2.90 0.20
CA HIS A 384 -26.59 -1.86 -0.30
C HIS A 384 -26.58 -0.68 0.67
N PHE A 385 -26.48 0.54 0.16
CA PHE A 385 -26.48 1.78 0.93
C PHE A 385 -27.50 2.74 0.35
N SER A 386 -28.46 3.20 1.15
CA SER A 386 -29.34 4.29 0.73
C SER A 386 -28.66 5.66 0.96
N MET A 387 -28.97 6.66 0.14
CA MET A 387 -28.47 8.01 0.34
C MET A 387 -28.94 8.61 1.67
N THR A 388 -30.13 8.26 2.14
CA THR A 388 -30.62 8.63 3.48
C THR A 388 -29.78 7.97 4.57
N GLY A 389 -29.54 6.66 4.50
CA GLY A 389 -28.68 5.97 5.46
C GLY A 389 -27.24 6.52 5.49
N LEU A 390 -26.71 6.96 4.34
CA LEU A 390 -25.41 7.63 4.28
C LEU A 390 -25.43 9.01 4.95
N ARG A 391 -26.49 9.80 4.77
CA ARG A 391 -26.66 11.11 5.44
C ARG A 391 -26.82 10.93 6.95
N ASP A 392 -27.66 9.99 7.37
CA ASP A 392 -27.91 9.69 8.78
C ASP A 392 -26.65 9.20 9.49
N LEU A 393 -25.85 8.35 8.82
CA LEU A 393 -24.55 7.93 9.32
C LEU A 393 -23.62 9.12 9.57
N VAL A 394 -23.50 10.05 8.61
CA VAL A 394 -22.62 11.22 8.78
C VAL A 394 -23.12 12.11 9.92
N SER A 395 -24.43 12.38 9.99
CA SER A 395 -25.03 13.18 11.07
C SER A 395 -24.80 12.54 12.45
N ALA A 396 -25.08 11.25 12.60
CA ALA A 396 -24.89 10.52 13.84
C ALA A 396 -23.42 10.50 14.29
N GLU A 397 -22.48 10.33 13.36
CA GLU A 397 -21.05 10.38 13.65
C GLU A 397 -20.58 11.79 14.08
N VAL A 398 -21.15 12.86 13.51
CA VAL A 398 -20.89 14.24 13.93
C VAL A 398 -21.45 14.51 15.34
N GLU A 399 -22.70 14.13 15.62
CA GLU A 399 -23.33 14.29 16.93
C GLU A 399 -22.59 13.53 18.03
N ALA A 400 -22.17 12.29 17.73
CA ALA A 400 -21.34 11.50 18.62
C ALA A 400 -19.98 12.17 18.88
N ALA A 401 -19.34 12.75 17.86
CA ALA A 401 -18.07 13.46 18.02
C ALA A 401 -18.22 14.76 18.84
N GLN A 402 -19.32 15.49 18.68
CA GLN A 402 -19.65 16.66 19.50
C GLN A 402 -19.86 16.30 20.97
N SER A 403 -20.56 15.19 21.22
CA SER A 403 -20.76 14.66 22.58
C SER A 403 -19.43 14.25 23.22
N GLN A 404 -18.57 13.55 22.47
CA GLN A 404 -17.22 13.18 22.92
C GLN A 404 -16.34 14.41 23.17
N LEU A 405 -16.41 15.45 22.35
CA LEU A 405 -15.69 16.68 22.60
C LEU A 405 -16.17 17.36 23.89
N ALA A 406 -17.48 17.39 24.16
CA ALA A 406 -18.02 17.93 25.40
C ALA A 406 -17.49 17.16 26.63
N GLU A 407 -17.41 15.83 26.56
CA GLU A 407 -16.78 14.99 27.57
C GLU A 407 -15.29 15.34 27.76
N LEU A 408 -14.53 15.51 26.67
CA LEU A 408 -13.11 15.91 26.72
C LEU A 408 -12.88 17.31 27.30
N LEU A 409 -13.86 18.19 27.14
CA LEU A 409 -13.87 19.53 27.72
C LEU A 409 -14.44 19.53 29.15
N LEU A 410 -14.78 18.35 29.69
CA LEU A 410 -15.32 18.08 31.02
C LEU A 410 -16.67 18.78 31.28
N VAL A 411 -17.47 19.01 30.23
CA VAL A 411 -18.79 19.65 30.36
C VAL A 411 -19.74 18.69 31.10
N PRO A 412 -20.46 19.14 32.15
CA PRO A 412 -21.43 18.30 32.84
C PRO A 412 -22.56 17.85 31.89
N PRO A 413 -23.10 16.62 32.01
CA PRO A 413 -24.11 16.08 31.08
C PRO A 413 -25.35 16.97 30.90
N ASP A 414 -25.80 17.62 31.97
CA ASP A 414 -27.02 18.46 31.97
C ASP A 414 -26.73 19.95 31.69
N THR A 415 -25.54 20.28 31.17
CA THR A 415 -25.13 21.66 30.91
C THR A 415 -24.75 21.85 29.45
N GLU A 416 -25.31 22.90 28.84
CA GLU A 416 -24.90 23.32 27.49
C GLU A 416 -23.43 23.73 27.47
N ARG A 417 -22.69 23.20 26.49
CA ARG A 417 -21.26 23.50 26.27
C ARG A 417 -21.00 25.00 26.23
N GLU A 418 -21.90 25.74 25.58
CA GLU A 418 -21.86 27.20 25.38
C GLU A 418 -21.79 27.99 26.68
N LYS A 419 -22.32 27.45 27.79
CA LYS A 419 -22.34 28.09 29.11
C LYS A 419 -21.03 27.91 29.88
N VAL A 420 -20.20 26.94 29.49
CA VAL A 420 -19.00 26.52 30.22
C VAL A 420 -17.73 26.81 29.42
N VAL A 421 -17.75 26.48 28.12
CA VAL A 421 -16.59 26.53 27.24
C VAL A 421 -16.50 27.90 26.56
N PRO A 422 -15.32 28.54 26.55
CA PRO A 422 -15.06 29.76 25.80
C PRO A 422 -15.40 29.60 24.32
N GLN A 423 -16.10 30.57 23.74
CA GLN A 423 -16.60 30.48 22.37
C GLN A 423 -15.77 31.30 21.40
N PHE A 424 -15.67 30.81 20.16
CA PHE A 424 -15.17 31.59 19.03
C PHE A 424 -16.04 31.33 17.79
N SER A 425 -16.04 32.28 16.86
CA SER A 425 -16.59 32.08 15.53
C SER A 425 -15.48 31.61 14.60
N LEU A 426 -15.71 30.58 13.78
CA LEU A 426 -14.73 30.16 12.78
C LEU A 426 -14.32 31.32 11.87
N ARG A 427 -15.27 32.22 11.54
CA ARG A 427 -15.00 33.39 10.69
C ARG A 427 -14.09 34.43 11.33
N SER A 428 -13.96 34.44 12.66
CA SER A 428 -13.07 35.38 13.36
C SER A 428 -11.66 34.82 13.54
N ILE A 429 -11.43 33.53 13.27
CA ILE A 429 -10.10 32.93 13.39
C ILE A 429 -9.28 33.26 12.15
N ILE A 430 -8.13 33.88 12.38
CA ILE A 430 -7.16 34.26 11.36
C ILE A 430 -5.98 33.28 11.41
N ASP A 431 -5.50 32.88 10.24
CA ASP A 431 -4.30 32.07 10.13
C ASP A 431 -3.39 32.62 9.02
N ASP A 432 -2.07 32.47 9.19
CA ASP A 432 -1.07 32.86 8.19
C ASP A 432 -0.37 31.60 7.65
N PRO A 433 -0.72 31.13 6.44
CA PRO A 433 -0.09 29.97 5.82
C PRO A 433 1.40 30.16 5.47
N SER A 434 1.89 31.40 5.44
CA SER A 434 3.28 31.73 5.12
C SER A 434 4.21 31.63 6.33
N GLU A 435 3.67 31.71 7.55
CA GLU A 435 4.44 31.65 8.79
C GLU A 435 5.04 30.26 9.03
N SER A 436 6.37 30.24 9.20
CA SER A 436 7.22 29.05 9.31
C SER A 436 7.84 28.86 10.69
N ALA A 437 7.57 29.76 11.65
CA ALA A 437 8.08 29.68 13.00
C ALA A 437 7.82 28.29 13.62
N PRO A 438 8.82 27.69 14.30
CA PRO A 438 8.65 26.41 14.98
C PRO A 438 7.50 26.44 15.98
N GLY A 439 6.67 25.40 15.99
CA GLY A 439 5.48 25.31 16.87
C GLY A 439 4.28 26.15 16.43
N TRP A 440 4.39 26.94 15.34
CA TRP A 440 3.32 27.83 14.91
C TRP A 440 2.06 27.09 14.44
N ASN A 441 0.90 27.58 14.87
CA ASN A 441 -0.41 27.32 14.32
C ASN A 441 -1.32 28.55 14.56
N PHE A 442 -2.60 28.47 14.17
CA PHE A 442 -3.56 29.56 14.31
C PHE A 442 -3.69 30.12 15.75
N THR A 443 -3.41 29.33 16.80
CA THR A 443 -3.48 29.80 18.20
C THR A 443 -2.38 30.81 18.55
N CYS A 444 -1.30 30.86 17.77
CA CYS A 444 -0.18 31.79 17.96
C CYS A 444 -0.44 33.16 17.29
N HIS A 445 -1.45 33.27 16.45
CA HIS A 445 -1.72 34.51 15.71
C HIS A 445 -2.15 35.64 16.66
N LEU A 446 -1.51 36.80 16.54
CA LEU A 446 -1.70 37.93 17.46
C LEU A 446 -3.15 38.46 17.48
N GLN A 447 -3.84 38.42 16.34
CA GLN A 447 -5.22 38.91 16.24
C GLN A 447 -6.27 37.92 16.77
N ASN A 448 -5.89 36.69 17.10
CA ASN A 448 -6.82 35.70 17.69
C ASN A 448 -6.91 35.86 19.22
N GLU A 449 -7.17 37.08 19.69
CA GLU A 449 -7.17 37.44 21.12
C GLU A 449 -8.13 36.56 21.95
N VAL A 450 -9.27 36.17 21.37
CA VAL A 450 -10.25 35.26 22.00
C VAL A 450 -9.66 33.88 22.35
N LEU A 451 -8.58 33.46 21.67
CA LEU A 451 -7.92 32.19 21.94
C LEU A 451 -6.84 32.29 23.03
N HIS A 452 -6.35 33.50 23.31
CA HIS A 452 -5.22 33.73 24.20
C HIS A 452 -5.62 33.57 25.67
N GLY A 453 -4.68 33.17 26.52
CA GLY A 453 -4.94 32.93 27.95
C GLY A 453 -5.63 31.60 28.27
N HIS A 454 -6.10 30.85 27.27
CA HIS A 454 -6.80 29.57 27.47
C HIS A 454 -5.91 28.32 27.46
N ARG A 455 -4.57 28.48 27.39
CA ARG A 455 -3.62 27.36 27.34
C ARG A 455 -3.78 26.38 28.51
N ARG A 456 -4.14 26.87 29.70
CA ARG A 456 -4.37 26.07 30.91
C ARG A 456 -5.84 25.85 31.25
N TRP A 457 -6.76 26.18 30.34
CA TRP A 457 -8.18 26.27 30.66
C TRP A 457 -8.77 24.99 31.27
N ILE A 458 -8.51 23.80 30.69
CA ILE A 458 -8.98 22.52 31.26
C ILE A 458 -8.36 22.26 32.64
N LEU A 459 -7.05 22.49 32.77
CA LEU A 459 -6.34 22.30 34.04
C LEU A 459 -6.89 23.24 35.13
N ASP A 460 -7.03 24.52 34.84
CA ASP A 460 -7.51 25.52 35.79
C ASP A 460 -8.97 25.24 36.18
N ARG A 461 -9.77 24.69 35.25
CA ARG A 461 -11.12 24.20 35.54
C ARG A 461 -11.12 23.01 36.50
N ILE A 462 -10.26 22.01 36.27
CA ILE A 462 -10.07 20.89 37.20
C ILE A 462 -9.69 21.41 38.58
N LEU A 463 -8.81 22.41 38.68
CA LEU A 463 -8.37 22.99 39.95
C LEU A 463 -9.47 23.82 40.64
N LYS A 464 -10.32 24.50 39.88
CA LYS A 464 -11.39 25.37 40.42
C LYS A 464 -12.59 24.55 40.92
N GLU A 465 -13.03 23.55 40.16
CA GLU A 465 -14.27 22.80 40.44
C GLU A 465 -14.01 21.64 41.42
N THR A 466 -14.71 21.66 42.56
CA THR A 466 -14.49 20.69 43.65
C THR A 466 -14.74 19.24 43.24
N PHE A 467 -15.73 18.98 42.40
CA PHE A 467 -16.03 17.62 41.94
C PHE A 467 -14.96 17.09 40.97
N LEU A 468 -14.40 17.95 40.10
CA LEU A 468 -13.29 17.57 39.22
C LEU A 468 -12.02 17.32 40.00
N ARG A 469 -11.71 18.12 41.02
CA ARG A 469 -10.57 17.84 41.91
C ARG A 469 -10.68 16.47 42.57
N ARG A 470 -11.85 16.15 43.12
CA ARG A 470 -12.12 14.84 43.74
C ARG A 470 -12.02 13.67 42.76
N ASP A 471 -12.27 13.88 41.48
CA ASP A 471 -12.14 12.83 40.46
C ASP A 471 -10.70 12.67 39.95
N PHE A 472 -10.01 13.78 39.66
CA PHE A 472 -8.68 13.77 39.06
C PHE A 472 -7.53 13.60 40.06
N PHE A 473 -7.72 13.87 41.36
CA PHE A 473 -6.69 13.69 42.39
C PHE A 473 -7.01 12.51 43.32
N GLU A 474 -5.99 11.71 43.62
CA GLU A 474 -6.00 10.77 44.75
C GLU A 474 -5.78 11.50 46.07
N ASN A 475 -4.91 12.51 46.05
CA ASN A 475 -4.60 13.35 47.19
C ASN A 475 -4.35 14.78 46.69
N GLU A 476 -5.24 15.71 47.08
CA GLU A 476 -5.18 17.11 46.67
C GLU A 476 -3.99 17.86 47.29
N GLU A 477 -3.61 17.55 48.53
CA GLU A 477 -2.51 18.20 49.25
C GLU A 477 -1.14 17.93 48.62
N THR A 478 -0.97 16.73 48.06
CA THR A 478 0.27 16.30 47.38
C THR A 478 0.21 16.46 45.87
N ALA A 479 -0.90 16.99 45.33
CA ALA A 479 -1.20 17.06 43.89
C ALA A 479 -1.00 15.71 43.16
N LYS A 480 -1.30 14.61 43.84
CA LYS A 480 -1.15 13.26 43.28
C LYS A 480 -2.34 12.94 42.39
N TRP A 481 -2.09 12.83 41.08
CA TRP A 481 -3.09 12.51 40.07
C TRP A 481 -3.61 11.07 40.21
N ARG A 482 -4.92 10.89 40.02
CA ARG A 482 -5.58 9.59 39.93
C ARG A 482 -5.37 8.99 38.56
N LEU A 483 -4.45 8.03 38.46
CA LEU A 483 -4.04 7.46 37.18
C LEU A 483 -5.20 6.78 36.42
N GLN A 484 -6.20 6.24 37.12
CA GLN A 484 -7.37 5.64 36.49
C GLN A 484 -8.23 6.67 35.74
N THR A 485 -8.47 7.85 36.34
CA THR A 485 -9.24 8.92 35.70
C THR A 485 -8.45 9.54 34.55
N VAL A 486 -7.13 9.73 34.72
CA VAL A 486 -6.27 10.17 33.62
C VAL A 486 -6.25 9.15 32.47
N GLY A 487 -6.14 7.86 32.77
CA GLY A 487 -6.19 6.79 31.76
C GLY A 487 -7.51 6.77 30.99
N ARG A 488 -8.64 6.98 31.69
CA ARG A 488 -9.97 7.11 31.08
C ARG A 488 -10.03 8.30 30.13
N TYR A 489 -9.56 9.47 30.57
CA TYR A 489 -9.49 10.69 29.75
C TYR A 489 -8.69 10.46 28.47
N LEU A 490 -7.50 9.84 28.58
CA LEU A 490 -6.66 9.52 27.42
C LEU A 490 -7.34 8.52 26.46
N SER A 491 -8.11 7.56 26.99
CA SER A 491 -8.92 6.65 26.17
C SER A 491 -10.06 7.36 25.43
N THR A 492 -10.73 8.32 26.08
CA THR A 492 -11.74 9.17 25.44
C THR A 492 -11.11 9.99 24.32
N VAL A 493 -9.89 10.51 24.50
CA VAL A 493 -9.14 11.24 23.47
C VAL A 493 -8.85 10.36 22.25
N ASP A 494 -8.37 9.14 22.48
CA ASP A 494 -8.11 8.20 21.39
C ASP A 494 -9.38 7.93 20.59
N THR A 495 -10.48 7.61 21.29
CA THR A 495 -11.79 7.31 20.66
C THR A 495 -12.32 8.50 19.86
N PHE A 496 -12.20 9.72 20.41
CA PHE A 496 -12.56 10.96 19.72
C PHE A 496 -11.72 11.15 18.45
N LEU A 497 -10.41 10.90 18.51
CA LEU A 497 -9.54 11.02 17.34
C LEU A 497 -9.80 9.96 16.28
N GLU A 498 -10.21 8.74 16.64
CA GLU A 498 -10.64 7.72 15.65
C GLU A 498 -11.88 8.21 14.89
N ARG A 499 -12.84 8.79 15.61
CA ARG A 499 -14.06 9.36 15.01
C ARG A 499 -13.76 10.60 14.18
N LEU A 500 -12.92 11.51 14.68
CA LEU A 500 -12.49 12.69 13.94
C LEU A 500 -11.74 12.29 12.66
N LEU A 501 -10.91 11.24 12.68
CA LEU A 501 -10.25 10.71 11.50
C LEU A 501 -11.26 10.22 10.45
N LEU A 502 -12.30 9.50 10.88
CA LEU A 502 -13.39 9.06 10.01
C LEU A 502 -14.10 10.28 9.39
N LEU A 503 -14.52 11.25 10.20
CA LEU A 503 -15.22 12.46 9.75
C LEU A 503 -14.38 13.26 8.77
N VAL A 504 -13.12 13.54 9.08
CA VAL A 504 -12.17 14.22 8.16
C VAL A 504 -12.03 13.46 6.85
N HIS A 505 -12.00 12.12 6.89
CA HIS A 505 -11.85 11.28 5.70
C HIS A 505 -13.09 11.30 4.78
N ILE A 506 -14.29 11.21 5.35
CA ILE A 506 -15.54 11.08 4.58
C ILE A 506 -16.16 12.42 4.21
N THR A 507 -15.88 13.49 4.96
CA THR A 507 -16.48 14.81 4.74
C THR A 507 -15.53 15.85 4.12
N GLY A 508 -14.21 15.63 4.14
CA GLY A 508 -13.19 16.55 3.61
C GLY A 508 -13.10 16.63 2.08
N GLY A 509 -14.18 16.34 1.36
CA GLY A 509 -14.20 16.23 -0.11
C GLY A 509 -13.56 14.93 -0.60
N GLN A 510 -12.65 15.00 -1.58
CA GLN A 510 -12.01 13.80 -2.13
C GLN A 510 -11.18 13.09 -1.04
N PRO A 511 -11.45 11.81 -0.70
CA PRO A 511 -10.78 11.16 0.41
C PRO A 511 -9.25 11.11 0.22
N ALA A 512 -8.51 11.58 1.23
CA ALA A 512 -7.06 11.44 1.27
C ALA A 512 -6.66 9.97 1.46
N ARG A 513 -5.52 9.56 0.92
CA ARG A 513 -5.01 8.20 1.20
C ARG A 513 -4.65 8.07 2.67
N GLY A 514 -4.77 6.87 3.24
CA GLY A 514 -4.44 6.64 4.65
C GLY A 514 -3.05 7.17 5.06
N THR A 515 -2.03 7.00 4.20
CA THR A 515 -0.68 7.53 4.47
C THR A 515 -0.58 9.05 4.40
N GLU A 516 -1.44 9.71 3.61
CA GLU A 516 -1.48 11.17 3.51
C GLU A 516 -2.21 11.75 4.73
N LEU A 517 -3.37 11.16 5.05
CA LEU A 517 -4.23 11.57 6.15
C LEU A 517 -3.54 11.41 7.51
N LEU A 518 -2.87 10.28 7.76
CA LEU A 518 -2.22 9.98 9.04
C LEU A 518 -0.93 10.79 9.29
N CYS A 519 -0.43 11.51 8.29
CA CYS A 519 0.77 12.35 8.41
C CYS A 519 0.43 13.85 8.57
N ILE A 520 -0.84 14.21 8.73
CA ILE A 520 -1.25 15.60 8.95
C ILE A 520 -0.62 16.16 10.23
N GLN A 521 0.02 17.30 10.09
CA GLN A 521 0.59 18.14 11.13
C GLN A 521 -0.35 19.32 11.43
N HIS A 522 -0.59 19.60 12.70
CA HIS A 522 -1.41 20.72 13.16
C HIS A 522 -0.59 21.96 13.53
N SER A 523 0.72 21.79 13.76
CA SER A 523 1.68 22.87 13.99
C SER A 523 2.96 22.65 13.18
N ASN A 524 3.72 23.70 12.98
CA ASN A 524 5.05 23.59 12.37
C ASN A 524 5.97 22.78 13.30
N PRO A 525 6.81 21.85 12.77
CA PRO A 525 7.75 21.06 13.58
C PRO A 525 8.68 21.93 14.41
N GLU A 526 8.86 21.58 15.69
CA GLU A 526 9.72 22.34 16.61
C GLU A 526 11.22 22.20 16.30
N ASP A 527 11.63 21.08 15.70
CA ASP A 527 13.02 20.78 15.36
C ASP A 527 13.54 21.52 14.11
N GLY A 528 12.68 22.33 13.48
CA GLY A 528 13.04 23.10 12.28
C GLY A 528 13.41 22.24 11.07
N SER A 529 13.12 20.93 11.09
CA SER A 529 13.52 19.93 10.08
C SER A 529 12.87 20.09 8.69
N GLY A 530 12.33 21.28 8.39
CA GLY A 530 11.78 21.59 7.07
C GLY A 530 10.46 20.89 6.82
N GLY A 531 9.38 21.40 7.41
CA GLY A 531 8.01 20.98 7.12
C GLY A 531 7.03 22.07 7.53
N ARG A 532 5.97 22.28 6.75
CA ARG A 532 4.87 23.16 7.15
C ARG A 532 3.75 22.33 7.72
N ARG A 533 3.00 22.91 8.67
CA ARG A 533 1.73 22.35 9.12
C ARG A 533 0.81 22.08 7.93
N ASN A 534 -0.14 21.19 8.15
CA ASN A 534 -1.11 20.78 7.15
C ASN A 534 -2.49 21.39 7.41
N ILE A 535 -2.79 21.87 8.62
CA ILE A 535 -4.08 22.49 8.97
C ILE A 535 -4.01 24.01 8.78
N PHE A 536 -5.00 24.57 8.07
CA PHE A 536 -5.12 26.00 7.82
C PHE A 536 -6.56 26.49 7.99
N VAL A 537 -6.72 27.75 8.37
CA VAL A 537 -8.04 28.41 8.48
C VAL A 537 -8.10 29.58 7.51
N GLU A 538 -9.15 29.64 6.69
CA GLU A 538 -9.34 30.68 5.68
C GLU A 538 -10.82 31.09 5.62
N ASN A 539 -11.15 32.35 5.94
CA ASN A 539 -12.52 32.89 5.86
C ASN A 539 -13.59 32.05 6.58
N GLY A 540 -13.24 31.44 7.71
CA GLY A 540 -14.12 30.54 8.47
C GLY A 540 -14.23 29.12 7.93
N LEU A 541 -13.45 28.78 6.91
CA LEU A 541 -13.29 27.42 6.42
C LEU A 541 -12.03 26.81 7.04
N VAL A 542 -12.15 25.57 7.50
CA VAL A 542 -11.01 24.79 8.00
C VAL A 542 -10.58 23.84 6.90
N SER A 543 -9.29 23.86 6.55
CA SER A 543 -8.75 23.02 5.51
C SER A 543 -7.55 22.21 6.00
N PHE A 544 -7.31 21.08 5.34
CA PHE A 544 -6.06 20.37 5.45
C PHE A 544 -5.42 20.13 4.09
N VAL A 545 -4.10 20.29 4.04
CA VAL A 545 -3.31 20.20 2.83
C VAL A 545 -2.37 19.00 2.91
N THR A 546 -2.48 18.10 1.95
CA THR A 546 -1.56 16.95 1.84
C THR A 546 -0.61 17.15 0.68
N TYR A 547 0.70 17.02 0.91
CA TYR A 547 1.74 17.20 -0.11
C TYR A 547 2.11 15.90 -0.84
N TYR A 548 1.82 14.74 -0.24
CA TYR A 548 2.11 13.42 -0.81
C TYR A 548 0.97 12.91 -1.70
N HIS A 549 1.33 12.22 -2.78
CA HIS A 549 0.35 11.47 -3.60
C HIS A 549 1.01 10.21 -4.20
N LYS A 550 0.24 9.18 -4.57
CA LYS A 550 0.74 7.91 -5.16
C LYS A 550 1.60 8.11 -6.43
N GLY A 551 1.41 9.24 -7.11
CA GLY A 551 2.25 9.66 -8.22
C GLY A 551 3.64 10.13 -7.79
N TYR A 552 3.86 10.56 -6.54
CA TYR A 552 5.12 11.12 -6.06
C TYR A 552 6.31 10.17 -6.27
N SER A 553 6.15 8.86 -6.03
CA SER A 553 7.22 7.88 -6.28
C SER A 553 7.58 7.72 -7.77
N ILE A 554 6.74 8.23 -8.67
CA ILE A 554 6.90 8.19 -10.14
C ILE A 554 7.26 9.59 -10.68
N THR A 555 6.57 10.63 -10.21
CA THR A 555 6.62 12.01 -10.71
C THR A 555 7.49 12.92 -9.88
N GLY A 556 7.90 12.55 -8.66
CA GLY A 556 8.77 13.33 -7.75
C GLY A 556 8.32 14.76 -7.47
N THR A 557 7.14 15.14 -7.94
CA THR A 557 6.53 16.46 -7.76
C THR A 557 5.46 16.32 -6.69
N THR A 558 5.47 17.16 -5.67
CA THR A 558 4.34 17.25 -4.74
C THR A 558 3.14 17.84 -5.50
N LYS A 559 1.96 17.23 -5.35
CA LYS A 559 0.70 17.84 -5.77
C LYS A 559 0.02 18.31 -4.49
N ILE A 560 -0.13 19.63 -4.37
CA ILE A 560 -0.80 20.25 -3.24
C ILE A 560 -2.30 20.04 -3.44
N ILE A 561 -2.94 19.33 -2.51
CA ILE A 561 -4.39 19.10 -2.53
C ILE A 561 -4.97 19.72 -1.27
N HIS A 562 -5.75 20.80 -1.47
CA HIS A 562 -6.54 21.42 -0.42
C HIS A 562 -7.84 20.64 -0.24
N ARG A 563 -8.18 20.34 1.00
CA ARG A 563 -9.43 19.69 1.39
C ARG A 563 -10.08 20.50 2.48
N TYR A 564 -11.33 20.86 2.28
CA TYR A 564 -12.09 21.69 3.20
C TYR A 564 -13.04 20.81 4.00
N LEU A 565 -13.11 21.06 5.30
CA LEU A 565 -14.00 20.38 6.23
C LEU A 565 -15.32 21.13 6.31
N PRO A 566 -16.45 20.41 6.50
CA PRO A 566 -17.69 21.04 6.94
C PRO A 566 -17.47 21.81 8.24
N ARG A 567 -18.32 22.81 8.47
CA ARG A 567 -18.23 23.71 9.62
C ARG A 567 -18.17 22.93 10.94
N GLU A 568 -19.04 21.93 11.08
CA GLU A 568 -19.20 21.12 12.29
C GLU A 568 -17.92 20.34 12.60
N VAL A 569 -17.30 19.75 11.58
CA VAL A 569 -16.05 18.99 11.72
C VAL A 569 -14.84 19.91 11.93
N GLY A 570 -14.82 21.05 11.25
CA GLY A 570 -13.79 22.08 11.43
C GLY A 570 -13.80 22.64 12.86
N GLU A 571 -14.97 22.91 13.41
CA GLU A 571 -15.13 23.37 14.79
C GLU A 571 -14.61 22.33 15.80
N LEU A 572 -14.97 21.06 15.63
CA LEU A 572 -14.45 19.95 16.46
C LEU A 572 -12.91 19.93 16.48
N LEU A 573 -12.30 20.04 15.31
CA LEU A 573 -10.84 20.03 15.16
C LEU A 573 -10.21 21.24 15.88
N LEU A 574 -10.74 22.45 15.71
CA LEU A 574 -10.16 23.65 16.29
C LEU A 574 -10.26 23.66 17.82
N TYR A 575 -11.40 23.24 18.40
CA TYR A 575 -11.51 23.10 19.87
C TYR A 575 -10.54 22.05 20.42
N TYR A 576 -10.38 20.92 19.73
CA TYR A 576 -9.41 19.90 20.10
C TYR A 576 -7.97 20.48 20.13
N LEU A 577 -7.57 21.18 19.07
CA LEU A 577 -6.24 21.80 18.98
C LEU A 577 -6.03 22.94 19.99
N TRP A 578 -7.09 23.69 20.30
CA TRP A 578 -7.02 24.85 21.18
C TRP A 578 -7.00 24.50 22.67
N LEU A 579 -7.85 23.58 23.12
CA LEU A 579 -8.05 23.31 24.55
C LEU A 579 -7.53 21.93 24.99
N VAL A 580 -7.72 20.90 24.16
CA VAL A 580 -7.38 19.52 24.52
C VAL A 580 -5.88 19.26 24.33
N VAL A 581 -5.30 19.65 23.19
CA VAL A 581 -3.86 19.44 22.92
C VAL A 581 -2.94 20.07 23.99
N PRO A 582 -3.14 21.33 24.43
CA PRO A 582 -2.32 21.90 25.50
C PRO A 582 -2.47 21.18 26.84
N PHE A 583 -3.69 20.73 27.17
CA PHE A 583 -3.96 20.00 28.41
C PHE A 583 -3.28 18.63 28.43
N LEU A 584 -3.29 17.92 27.29
CA LEU A 584 -2.55 16.67 27.16
C LEU A 584 -1.04 16.90 27.42
N GLY A 585 -0.49 18.00 26.90
CA GLY A 585 0.91 18.36 27.15
C GLY A 585 1.18 18.57 28.64
N GLN A 586 0.28 19.24 29.34
CA GLN A 586 0.35 19.46 30.80
C GLN A 586 0.25 18.15 31.58
N ILE A 587 -0.74 17.30 31.29
CA ILE A 587 -0.94 16.05 32.04
C ILE A 587 0.20 15.07 31.82
N SER A 588 0.88 15.13 30.66
CA SER A 588 2.08 14.32 30.40
C SER A 588 3.24 14.65 31.34
N GLN A 589 3.37 15.91 31.72
CA GLN A 589 4.40 16.38 32.64
C GLN A 589 3.99 16.15 34.11
N LEU A 590 2.70 16.32 34.41
CA LEU A 590 2.18 16.33 35.78
C LEU A 590 1.84 14.93 36.32
N ALA A 591 1.22 14.06 35.53
CA ALA A 591 0.76 12.74 35.98
C ALA A 591 1.86 11.67 35.99
N LYS A 592 3.04 11.95 35.40
CA LYS A 592 4.23 11.07 35.36
C LYS A 592 3.91 9.61 34.99
N ILE A 593 3.02 9.39 34.02
CA ILE A 593 2.63 8.05 33.58
C ILE A 593 3.79 7.40 32.82
N PRO A 594 4.25 6.18 33.21
CA PRO A 594 5.31 5.48 32.49
C PRO A 594 4.95 5.26 31.02
N GLY A 595 5.85 5.65 30.10
CA GLY A 595 5.63 5.50 28.65
C GLY A 595 4.78 6.58 27.99
N PHE A 596 4.09 7.43 28.77
CA PHE A 596 3.36 8.57 28.25
C PHE A 596 4.29 9.78 28.11
N LYS A 597 4.75 10.05 26.88
CA LYS A 597 5.54 11.24 26.56
C LYS A 597 4.89 11.97 25.41
N GLN A 598 4.08 12.98 25.71
CA GLN A 598 3.55 13.89 24.70
C GLN A 598 4.44 15.13 24.62
N ASN A 599 5.72 14.93 24.30
CA ASN A 599 6.55 16.05 23.91
C ASN A 599 6.08 16.50 22.53
N SER A 600 5.36 17.61 22.47
CA SER A 600 5.05 18.45 21.29
C SER A 600 5.13 17.76 19.93
N THR A 601 4.33 16.70 19.72
CA THR A 601 4.31 16.09 18.38
C THR A 601 3.52 17.03 17.48
N PRO A 602 4.06 17.54 16.37
CA PRO A 602 3.31 18.41 15.46
C PRO A 602 2.19 17.67 14.75
N TYR A 603 2.12 16.34 14.86
CA TYR A 603 1.14 15.49 14.21
C TYR A 603 -0.22 15.50 14.91
N LEU A 604 -1.30 15.57 14.13
CA LEU A 604 -2.68 15.53 14.62
C LEU A 604 -3.01 14.17 15.27
N TRP A 605 -2.53 13.08 14.67
CA TRP A 605 -2.81 11.70 15.11
C TRP A 605 -1.65 11.11 15.93
N GLY A 606 -1.06 11.89 16.85
CA GLY A 606 0.05 11.46 17.72
C GLY A 606 -0.29 10.23 18.59
N GLU A 607 0.73 9.54 19.11
CA GLU A 607 0.54 8.36 19.97
C GLU A 607 0.37 8.78 21.44
N PHE A 608 -0.66 8.25 22.11
CA PHE A 608 -0.81 8.27 23.56
C PHE A 608 -0.57 6.85 24.08
N SER A 609 0.68 6.45 24.30
CA SER A 609 0.96 5.10 24.80
C SER A 609 0.53 4.97 26.27
N ILE A 610 -0.67 4.45 26.50
CA ILE A 610 -1.16 4.12 27.86
C ILE A 610 -0.68 2.70 28.23
N PRO A 611 -0.02 2.50 29.38
CA PRO A 611 0.31 1.16 29.88
C PRO A 611 -0.94 0.27 29.99
N ARG A 612 -0.84 -1.00 29.55
CA ARG A 612 -1.94 -1.99 29.64
C ARG A 612 -2.49 -2.18 31.06
N SER A 613 -1.73 -1.84 32.09
CA SER A 613 -2.16 -1.91 33.49
C SER A 613 -3.21 -0.85 33.88
N LEU A 614 -3.41 0.19 33.06
CA LEU A 614 -4.38 1.27 33.31
C LEU A 614 -5.63 1.17 32.42
N SER A 615 -5.66 0.26 31.45
CA SER A 615 -6.83 -0.02 30.61
C SER A 615 -7.58 -1.23 31.17
N LEU A 616 -8.65 -1.00 31.91
CA LEU A 616 -9.68 -2.02 32.14
C LEU A 616 -10.62 -1.97 30.91
N TRP A 617 -10.83 -3.11 30.23
CA TRP A 617 -11.70 -3.37 29.06
C TRP A 617 -11.06 -3.27 27.64
N ASP A 618 -11.79 -3.77 26.63
CA ASP A 618 -11.60 -5.04 25.91
C ASP A 618 -10.69 -5.02 24.65
N ALA A 619 -10.07 -6.17 24.33
CA ALA A 619 -8.98 -6.35 23.36
C ALA A 619 -9.38 -6.35 21.87
N LYS A 620 -10.65 -6.04 21.52
CA LYS A 620 -11.15 -6.21 20.14
C LYS A 620 -11.32 -4.94 19.30
N GLY A 621 -11.25 -3.75 19.90
CA GLY A 621 -11.39 -2.47 19.17
C GLY A 621 -10.08 -1.75 18.77
N GLN A 622 -8.95 -2.08 19.42
CA GLN A 622 -7.72 -1.26 19.34
C GLN A 622 -6.85 -1.46 18.08
N THR A 623 -7.36 -2.13 17.03
CA THR A 623 -6.51 -2.84 16.08
C THR A 623 -6.15 -2.04 14.82
N LEU A 624 -6.93 -1.02 14.43
CA LEU A 624 -6.66 -0.28 13.19
C LEU A 624 -5.67 0.87 13.40
N LEU A 625 -5.93 1.80 14.32
CA LEU A 625 -5.00 2.92 14.53
C LEU A 625 -3.67 2.48 15.15
N LYS A 626 -3.62 1.52 16.10
CA LYS A 626 -2.34 1.02 16.65
C LYS A 626 -1.45 0.35 15.60
N ASN A 627 -2.01 -0.53 14.75
CA ASN A 627 -1.23 -1.23 13.71
C ASN A 627 -0.71 -0.30 12.60
N TYR A 628 -1.41 0.80 12.32
CA TYR A 628 -0.95 1.81 11.36
C TYR A 628 -0.02 2.87 12.00
N ARG A 629 -0.19 3.18 13.29
CA ARG A 629 0.69 4.07 14.09
C ARG A 629 2.06 3.42 14.37
N GLN A 630 2.16 2.10 14.59
CA GLN A 630 3.45 1.38 14.67
C GLN A 630 4.26 1.40 13.36
N LYS A 631 3.59 1.46 12.19
CA LYS A 631 4.25 1.60 10.88
C LYS A 631 4.85 3.00 10.63
N ARG A 632 4.64 3.96 11.54
CA ARG A 632 5.11 5.36 11.44
C ARG A 632 6.61 5.50 11.71
N ILE A 633 7.21 4.59 12.48
CA ILE A 633 8.64 4.58 12.82
C ILE A 633 9.54 4.27 11.60
N ALA A 634 8.96 3.90 10.46
CA ALA A 634 9.67 3.52 9.24
C ALA A 634 9.72 4.61 8.14
N PHE A 635 9.27 5.84 8.42
CA PHE A 635 9.31 6.93 7.44
C PHE A 635 10.39 7.97 7.79
N PRO A 636 11.36 8.23 6.88
CA PRO A 636 12.33 9.29 7.11
C PRO A 636 11.63 10.66 7.10
N VAL A 637 12.01 11.50 8.06
CA VAL A 637 11.79 12.95 8.02
C VAL A 637 12.50 13.46 6.77
N PHE A 638 11.76 14.06 5.84
CA PHE A 638 12.34 14.57 4.59
C PHE A 638 12.83 16.00 4.80
N ASP A 639 14.14 16.17 4.80
CA ASP A 639 14.80 17.48 4.75
C ASP A 639 14.45 18.16 3.42
N GLN A 640 13.72 19.28 3.48
CA GLN A 640 13.38 20.15 2.34
C GLN A 640 14.37 21.32 2.19
N SER A 641 15.66 21.11 2.48
CA SER A 641 16.74 22.10 2.34
C SER A 641 17.13 22.40 0.88
N SER A 642 16.15 22.66 0.00
CA SER A 642 16.40 23.31 -1.30
C SER A 642 15.71 24.67 -1.32
N PRO A 643 16.46 25.78 -1.40
CA PRO A 643 15.87 27.12 -1.35
C PRO A 643 14.96 27.31 -2.58
N SER A 644 13.69 27.60 -2.31
CA SER A 644 12.73 28.03 -3.32
C SER A 644 13.09 29.44 -3.78
N ILE A 645 13.93 29.53 -4.81
CA ILE A 645 14.13 30.78 -5.57
C ILE A 645 12.92 30.95 -6.48
N PHE A 646 11.77 31.32 -5.93
CA PHE A 646 10.66 31.91 -6.68
C PHE A 646 9.89 32.85 -5.76
N ALA A 647 10.34 34.11 -5.69
CA ALA A 647 9.47 35.20 -5.28
C ALA A 647 8.41 35.42 -6.38
N PRO A 648 7.11 35.50 -6.06
CA PRO A 648 6.11 35.87 -7.05
C PRO A 648 6.25 37.37 -7.38
N TYR A 649 6.75 37.64 -8.58
CA TYR A 649 6.62 38.96 -9.21
C TYR A 649 5.13 39.16 -9.51
N PHE A 650 4.47 40.08 -8.80
CA PHE A 650 3.13 40.55 -9.15
C PHE A 650 3.28 41.65 -10.20
N PRO A 651 2.77 41.50 -11.44
CA PRO A 651 2.60 42.64 -12.34
C PRO A 651 1.35 43.43 -11.91
N ASP A 652 1.49 44.75 -11.94
CA ASP A 652 0.48 45.75 -11.60
C ASP A 652 -0.94 45.43 -12.09
N ARG A 653 -1.90 45.50 -11.15
CA ARG A 653 -3.34 45.55 -11.43
C ARG A 653 -3.68 46.88 -12.11
N ASN A 654 -3.49 47.01 -13.43
CA ASN A 654 -4.10 48.10 -14.22
C ASN A 654 -4.07 47.86 -15.75
N ALA A 655 -4.36 46.65 -16.22
CA ALA A 655 -4.64 46.45 -17.64
C ALA A 655 -5.59 45.28 -17.83
N LEU A 656 -6.88 45.58 -18.04
CA LEU A 656 -7.84 44.83 -18.85
C LEU A 656 -9.19 45.56 -18.73
N ARG A 657 -9.32 46.68 -19.45
CA ARG A 657 -10.63 47.21 -19.84
C ARG A 657 -11.12 46.39 -21.04
N PHE A 658 -12.27 45.75 -20.87
CA PHE A 658 -13.05 45.18 -21.96
C PHE A 658 -13.45 46.28 -22.96
N SER A 659 -13.13 46.11 -24.24
CA SER A 659 -13.76 46.83 -25.33
C SER A 659 -14.83 45.94 -25.96
N SER A 660 -16.09 46.30 -25.75
CA SER A 660 -17.21 45.93 -26.61
C SER A 660 -17.07 46.67 -27.94
N THR A 661 -17.21 45.98 -29.08
CA THR A 661 -18.17 46.31 -30.16
C THR A 661 -18.00 45.40 -31.38
N THR A 662 -19.18 45.01 -31.91
CA THR A 662 -19.52 44.36 -33.20
C THR A 662 -19.02 42.95 -33.50
#